data_AF-A0A1Y1Q4E5-F1
#
_entry.id   AF-A0A1Y1Q4E5-F1
#
_cell.length_a   1.000
_cell.length_b   1.000
_cell.length_c   1.000
_cell.angle_alpha   90.00
_cell.angle_beta   90.00
_cell.angle_gamma   90.00
#
_symmetry.space_group_name_H-M   'P 1'
#
loop_
_entity.id
_entity.type
_entity.pdbx_description
1 polymer ?
#
loop_
_entity_poly.entity_id
_entity_poly.type
_entity_poly.pdbx_seq_one_letter_code
_entity_poly.pdbx_strand_id
1 'polypeptide(L)'
;MKTYRLFIGLAVLVFIQFFVAGCSNVSPRTDVPATETHRLFREKFPFHFQTIGIRKGTTTDTVILAEPPFTEPNAHQALLKKLPPSITSEIFKHPIGYDGWVKDLVLTFPKLSDSEEKELLSLLHRELFGTAYKSDEFTLNLSRLERETFDWNNNDQKYNLDIRLPASEIHAAFLESDERRFVEITQREGKALSARELLAQGKHGVFVTKNPGFVVWSLKQKAELPDKAEIRQFALESDLILGAMADKEVVLVLARQRIVPPEVLPPLRAEDFALLATAAKNSGKLIQTYNGFHPFASEILHGKEHGKDWTPAELSNVLVDSHFGNLLNIADVLLKSYSENGKLKTDGFEKYLTPKKQSPFSEGLFNTVKSKQTEMSGLAYNWNTEGAFISYLDESYKVFSIERTGSLPLSYISLPEIRLETYEEQGYSYLSTLSDSYLVQVVRYSSLFSLFKEFSIFKNGDLAYGIDYDYRMKEFTQNEVSKFKHEIQVSDDSVLGKKIGNAIPYLSESLKGTSEKDRTLSPEIASAQLYQQQPLWFLTPLPSEQKEKLTFIKELLLLHIDEPKLQWPSLVAPLVSVFADTEGIKQRYSKHLQEMKPDSWVRTPSIVVSSNSISTDVFGGHLIAYKPSSFKFEETSTAVKGEIKISLLGLELIGGALSLSYQIDYHPDDEIVVRKNLDLTKMVKQLAKDRSFVVRLARRESISIPINSIPKVDRKDTIDRLECMVNEALGAKGANALRRELCPPNTHNDWWPFYPKPKPSWG
;
A
#
# COMPACT_ATOMS: atom_id res chain seq x y z
N MET A 1 37.30 40.92 -52.07
CA MET A 1 36.46 41.10 -50.86
C MET A 1 34.98 41.34 -51.15
N LYS A 2 34.58 42.23 -52.08
CA LYS A 2 33.14 42.47 -52.39
C LYS A 2 32.42 41.26 -52.99
N THR A 3 33.08 40.48 -53.85
CA THR A 3 32.53 39.24 -54.45
C THR A 3 32.33 38.09 -53.44
N TYR A 4 33.18 38.02 -52.41
CA TYR A 4 33.11 36.98 -51.38
C TYR A 4 31.91 37.18 -50.43
N ARG A 5 31.56 38.44 -50.13
CA ARG A 5 30.37 38.77 -49.32
C ARG A 5 29.05 38.47 -50.04
N LEU A 6 29.02 38.62 -51.37
CA LEU A 6 27.83 38.29 -52.17
C LEU A 6 27.58 36.77 -52.19
N PHE A 7 28.64 35.96 -52.31
CA PHE A 7 28.54 34.50 -52.31
C PHE A 7 28.06 33.93 -50.96
N ILE A 8 28.57 34.47 -49.85
CA ILE A 8 28.13 34.08 -48.51
C ILE A 8 26.66 34.47 -48.28
N GLY A 9 26.26 35.67 -48.71
CA GLY A 9 24.86 36.11 -48.60
C GLY A 9 23.90 35.22 -49.39
N LEU A 10 24.28 34.81 -50.61
CA LEU A 10 23.46 33.92 -51.43
C LEU A 10 23.40 32.50 -50.84
N ALA A 11 24.52 31.98 -50.34
CA ALA A 11 24.57 30.67 -49.69
C ALA A 11 23.69 30.62 -48.43
N VAL A 12 23.71 31.68 -47.61
CA VAL A 12 22.85 31.79 -46.41
C VAL A 12 21.36 31.88 -46.80
N LEU A 13 21.01 32.62 -47.86
CA LEU A 13 19.63 32.71 -48.35
C LEU A 13 19.11 31.37 -48.89
N VAL A 14 19.93 30.64 -49.64
CA VAL A 14 19.59 29.29 -50.12
C VAL A 14 19.47 28.32 -48.95
N PHE A 15 20.36 28.40 -47.96
CA PHE A 15 20.30 27.56 -46.77
C PHE A 15 19.04 27.85 -45.94
N ILE A 16 18.64 29.12 -45.79
CA ILE A 16 17.39 29.51 -45.12
C ILE A 16 16.17 29.03 -45.91
N GLN A 17 16.16 29.13 -47.25
CA GLN A 17 15.05 28.59 -48.06
C GLN A 17 14.93 27.07 -47.97
N PHE A 18 16.05 26.33 -47.96
CA PHE A 18 16.01 24.88 -47.75
C PHE A 18 15.58 24.51 -46.32
N PHE A 19 15.94 25.30 -45.31
CA PHE A 19 15.49 25.08 -43.93
C PHE A 19 14.00 25.39 -43.74
N VAL A 20 13.49 26.46 -44.35
CA VAL A 20 12.07 26.85 -44.26
C VAL A 20 11.18 25.90 -45.08
N ALA A 21 11.64 25.43 -46.25
CA ALA A 21 10.91 24.42 -47.04
C ALA A 21 10.98 23.02 -46.41
N GLY A 22 12.07 22.67 -45.73
CA GLY A 22 12.23 21.37 -45.06
C GLY A 22 11.40 21.19 -43.78
N CYS A 23 10.93 22.27 -43.16
CA CYS A 23 10.16 22.22 -41.90
C CYS A 23 8.63 22.12 -42.09
N SER A 24 8.13 22.06 -43.34
CA SER A 24 6.68 22.10 -43.62
C SER A 24 6.06 20.76 -44.00
N ASN A 25 6.83 19.67 -44.03
CA ASN A 25 6.29 18.32 -44.22
C ASN A 25 5.65 17.80 -42.93
N VAL A 26 4.63 18.50 -42.44
CA VAL A 26 3.63 17.92 -41.56
C VAL A 26 2.92 16.87 -42.42
N SER A 27 3.38 15.62 -42.36
CA SER A 27 2.65 14.52 -43.00
C SER A 27 1.17 14.65 -42.59
N PRO A 28 0.23 14.64 -43.55
CA PRO A 28 -1.18 14.70 -43.22
C PRO A 28 -1.46 13.61 -42.19
N ARG A 29 -2.05 13.99 -41.05
CA ARG A 29 -2.40 13.04 -39.99
C ARG A 29 -3.34 12.01 -40.60
N THR A 30 -2.86 10.82 -40.91
CA THR A 30 -3.74 9.74 -41.36
C THR A 30 -4.57 9.29 -40.17
N ASP A 31 -5.82 8.89 -40.44
CA ASP A 31 -6.64 8.23 -39.43
C ASP A 31 -5.90 6.98 -38.92
N VAL A 32 -5.75 6.88 -37.60
CA VAL A 32 -5.11 5.72 -36.96
C VAL A 32 -6.20 4.81 -36.44
N PRO A 33 -6.15 3.49 -36.73
CA PRO A 33 -7.14 2.55 -36.25
C PRO A 33 -7.35 2.61 -34.74
N ALA A 34 -8.58 2.34 -34.29
CA ALA A 34 -8.94 2.29 -32.88
C ALA A 34 -8.08 1.27 -32.10
N THR A 35 -7.81 0.12 -32.70
CA THR A 35 -6.93 -0.95 -32.17
C THR A 35 -5.51 -0.44 -31.89
N GLU A 36 -4.94 0.32 -32.83
CA GLU A 36 -3.60 0.89 -32.71
C GLU A 36 -3.55 2.02 -31.67
N THR A 37 -4.59 2.87 -31.64
CA THR A 37 -4.72 3.92 -30.63
C THR A 37 -4.82 3.33 -29.21
N HIS A 38 -5.57 2.24 -29.04
CA HIS A 38 -5.65 1.51 -27.77
C HIS A 38 -4.32 0.87 -27.38
N ARG A 39 -3.63 0.22 -28.32
CA ARG A 39 -2.31 -0.37 -28.10
C ARG A 39 -1.31 0.68 -27.60
N LEU A 40 -1.22 1.84 -28.27
CA LEU A 40 -0.34 2.95 -27.88
C LEU A 40 -0.70 3.50 -26.49
N PHE A 41 -1.99 3.60 -26.18
CA PHE A 41 -2.44 3.98 -24.84
C PHE A 41 -1.95 2.98 -23.77
N ARG A 42 -2.15 1.67 -23.97
CA ARG A 42 -1.74 0.64 -22.99
C ARG A 42 -0.24 0.36 -22.94
N GLU A 43 0.51 0.67 -23.99
CA GLU A 43 1.97 0.72 -23.89
C GLU A 43 2.44 1.80 -22.93
N LYS A 44 1.67 2.90 -22.84
CA LYS A 44 1.98 4.03 -21.98
C LYS A 44 1.46 3.90 -20.56
N PHE A 45 0.28 3.33 -20.42
CA PHE A 45 -0.43 3.08 -19.18
C PHE A 45 -0.68 1.56 -19.05
N PRO A 46 0.38 0.78 -18.78
CA PRO A 46 0.31 -0.69 -18.75
C PRO A 46 -0.46 -1.22 -17.54
N PHE A 47 -0.61 -0.40 -16.52
CA PHE A 47 -1.38 -0.72 -15.32
C PHE A 47 -2.66 0.13 -15.28
N HIS A 48 -3.28 0.18 -14.11
CA HIS A 48 -4.52 0.89 -13.88
C HIS A 48 -4.46 2.39 -14.18
N PHE A 49 -5.30 2.85 -15.11
CA PHE A 49 -5.43 4.27 -15.44
C PHE A 49 -6.85 4.60 -15.92
N GLN A 50 -7.71 5.05 -15.00
CA GLN A 50 -9.09 5.42 -15.31
C GLN A 50 -9.15 6.83 -15.91
N THR A 51 -9.52 6.93 -17.18
CA THR A 51 -9.59 8.20 -17.90
C THR A 51 -10.57 8.17 -19.07
N ILE A 52 -10.88 9.34 -19.61
CA ILE A 52 -11.40 9.49 -20.97
C ILE A 52 -10.26 10.05 -21.81
N GLY A 53 -9.86 9.34 -22.86
CA GLY A 53 -8.87 9.81 -23.81
C GLY A 53 -9.51 10.08 -25.16
N ILE A 54 -9.12 11.16 -25.84
CA ILE A 54 -9.57 11.47 -27.20
C ILE A 54 -8.38 11.64 -28.15
N ARG A 55 -8.52 11.07 -29.34
CA ARG A 55 -7.62 11.25 -30.48
C ARG A 55 -8.41 11.86 -31.63
N LYS A 56 -7.98 13.03 -32.10
CA LYS A 56 -8.56 13.67 -33.29
C LYS A 56 -7.95 13.11 -34.57
N GLY A 57 -8.78 12.66 -35.51
CA GLY A 57 -8.36 12.20 -36.83
C GLY A 57 -8.71 13.16 -37.97
N THR A 58 -8.53 12.70 -39.21
CA THR A 58 -8.93 13.42 -40.42
C THR A 58 -10.38 13.21 -40.77
N THR A 59 -10.86 11.97 -40.61
CA THR A 59 -12.25 11.59 -40.92
C THR A 59 -12.99 11.05 -39.71
N THR A 60 -12.27 10.49 -38.74
CA THR A 60 -12.86 9.89 -37.54
C THR A 60 -12.09 10.30 -36.29
N ASP A 61 -12.81 10.43 -35.18
CA ASP A 61 -12.22 10.65 -33.87
C ASP A 61 -12.36 9.36 -33.04
N THR A 62 -11.32 9.03 -32.29
CA THR A 62 -11.31 7.86 -31.39
C THR A 62 -11.36 8.33 -29.95
N VAL A 63 -12.31 7.80 -29.18
CA VAL A 63 -12.43 8.03 -27.74
C VAL A 63 -12.19 6.72 -27.00
N ILE A 64 -11.26 6.71 -26.04
CA ILE A 64 -11.02 5.59 -25.12
C ILE A 64 -11.67 5.94 -23.79
N LEU A 65 -12.62 5.12 -23.33
CA LEU A 65 -13.08 5.09 -21.95
C LEU A 65 -12.27 4.00 -21.24
N ALA A 66 -11.22 4.42 -20.54
CA ALA A 66 -10.32 3.49 -19.87
C ALA A 66 -10.87 3.13 -18.48
N GLU A 67 -11.05 1.84 -18.22
CA GLU A 67 -11.58 1.31 -16.96
C GLU A 67 -12.85 2.03 -16.46
N PRO A 68 -13.89 2.15 -17.31
CA PRO A 68 -15.10 2.86 -16.96
C PRO A 68 -15.75 2.22 -15.72
N PRO A 69 -16.29 3.02 -14.79
CA PRO A 69 -16.78 2.54 -13.51
C PRO A 69 -18.19 1.93 -13.58
N PHE A 70 -18.34 0.95 -14.44
CA PHE A 70 -19.58 0.20 -14.59
C PHE A 70 -19.69 -0.82 -13.46
N THR A 71 -20.64 -0.60 -12.56
CA THR A 71 -20.96 -1.53 -11.47
C THR A 71 -22.05 -2.52 -11.85
N GLU A 72 -22.92 -2.15 -12.79
CA GLU A 72 -24.06 -2.97 -13.22
C GLU A 72 -23.74 -3.77 -14.51
N PRO A 73 -24.25 -5.01 -14.62
CA PRO A 73 -24.23 -5.74 -15.88
C PRO A 73 -24.86 -4.90 -17.00
N ASN A 74 -24.23 -4.91 -18.17
CA ASN A 74 -24.69 -4.17 -19.37
C ASN A 74 -24.72 -2.63 -19.23
N ALA A 75 -24.14 -2.02 -18.19
CA ALA A 75 -24.10 -0.55 -18.06
C ALA A 75 -23.45 0.14 -19.28
N HIS A 76 -22.45 -0.49 -19.91
CA HIS A 76 -21.86 -0.01 -21.15
C HIS A 76 -22.88 0.07 -22.30
N GLN A 77 -23.82 -0.88 -22.42
CA GLN A 77 -24.86 -0.83 -23.43
C GLN A 77 -25.87 0.29 -23.15
N ALA A 78 -26.18 0.53 -21.88
CA ALA A 78 -27.01 1.66 -21.48
C ALA A 78 -26.36 3.00 -21.84
N LEU A 79 -25.03 3.12 -21.68
CA LEU A 79 -24.28 4.27 -22.15
C LEU A 79 -24.35 4.41 -23.68
N LEU A 80 -24.08 3.33 -24.44
CA LEU A 80 -24.11 3.36 -25.90
C LEU A 80 -25.47 3.81 -26.47
N LYS A 81 -26.58 3.47 -25.81
CA LYS A 81 -27.93 3.93 -26.18
C LYS A 81 -28.14 5.45 -26.04
N LYS A 82 -27.33 6.13 -25.22
CA LYS A 82 -27.38 7.59 -25.04
C LYS A 82 -26.49 8.34 -26.05
N LEU A 83 -25.66 7.62 -26.80
CA LEU A 83 -24.74 8.19 -27.77
C LEU A 83 -25.35 8.19 -29.18
N PRO A 84 -24.83 9.01 -30.12
CA PRO A 84 -25.30 9.04 -31.49
C PRO A 84 -25.26 7.65 -32.15
N PRO A 85 -26.22 7.29 -33.02
CA PRO A 85 -26.28 5.95 -33.62
C PRO A 85 -25.16 5.67 -34.64
N SER A 86 -24.42 6.69 -35.07
CA SER A 86 -23.30 6.58 -36.01
C SER A 86 -22.00 6.08 -35.38
N ILE A 87 -21.97 5.84 -34.05
CA ILE A 87 -20.77 5.37 -33.38
C ILE A 87 -20.52 3.88 -33.64
N THR A 88 -19.24 3.51 -33.69
CA THR A 88 -18.83 2.12 -33.49
C THR A 88 -18.17 1.99 -32.13
N SER A 89 -18.29 0.82 -31.52
CA SER A 89 -17.74 0.55 -30.20
C SER A 89 -17.08 -0.82 -30.15
N GLU A 90 -15.93 -0.91 -29.50
CA GLU A 90 -15.21 -2.15 -29.27
C GLU A 90 -14.69 -2.21 -27.83
N ILE A 91 -14.77 -3.38 -27.21
CA ILE A 91 -14.23 -3.60 -25.86
C ILE A 91 -12.88 -4.28 -26.00
N PHE A 92 -11.84 -3.61 -25.52
CA PHE A 92 -10.49 -4.16 -25.47
C PHE A 92 -10.18 -4.68 -24.07
N LYS A 93 -9.46 -5.79 -24.01
CA LYS A 93 -8.96 -6.39 -22.76
C LYS A 93 -7.44 -6.31 -22.74
N HIS A 94 -6.89 -5.67 -21.71
CA HIS A 94 -5.44 -5.54 -21.51
C HIS A 94 -4.99 -6.38 -20.30
N PRO A 95 -4.00 -7.27 -20.43
CA PRO A 95 -3.51 -8.07 -19.31
C PRO A 95 -2.71 -7.23 -18.32
N ILE A 96 -2.75 -7.58 -17.03
CA ILE A 96 -1.92 -7.02 -15.96
C ILE A 96 -1.42 -8.18 -15.08
N GLY A 97 -0.12 -8.26 -14.83
CA GLY A 97 0.44 -9.37 -14.06
C GLY A 97 0.21 -10.72 -14.75
N TYR A 98 0.05 -11.78 -13.97
CA TYR A 98 -0.08 -13.15 -14.49
C TYR A 98 -1.45 -13.45 -15.10
N ASP A 99 -2.51 -13.25 -14.33
CA ASP A 99 -3.91 -13.56 -14.72
C ASP A 99 -4.86 -12.36 -14.56
N GLY A 100 -4.32 -11.20 -14.18
CA GLY A 100 -5.04 -9.94 -14.07
C GLY A 100 -5.31 -9.30 -15.43
N TRP A 101 -6.28 -8.39 -15.47
CA TRP A 101 -6.60 -7.63 -16.68
C TRP A 101 -7.50 -6.43 -16.39
N VAL A 102 -7.61 -5.54 -17.37
CA VAL A 102 -8.55 -4.41 -17.38
C VAL A 102 -9.28 -4.35 -18.72
N LYS A 103 -10.50 -3.83 -18.72
CA LYS A 103 -11.28 -3.58 -19.93
C LYS A 103 -11.37 -2.08 -20.22
N ASP A 104 -11.29 -1.74 -21.50
CA ASP A 104 -11.49 -0.39 -22.02
C ASP A 104 -12.58 -0.41 -23.09
N LEU A 105 -13.46 0.59 -23.10
CA LEU A 105 -14.43 0.79 -24.16
C LEU A 105 -13.87 1.82 -25.14
N VAL A 106 -13.61 1.42 -26.38
CA VAL A 106 -13.11 2.30 -27.43
C VAL A 106 -14.24 2.61 -28.39
N LEU A 107 -14.49 3.89 -28.58
CA LEU A 107 -15.56 4.44 -29.40
C LEU A 107 -14.95 5.15 -30.60
N THR A 108 -15.50 4.94 -31.79
CA THR A 108 -15.12 5.70 -32.99
C THR A 108 -16.30 6.51 -33.46
N PHE A 109 -16.06 7.81 -33.62
CA PHE A 109 -17.04 8.79 -34.09
C PHE A 109 -16.63 9.28 -35.48
N PRO A 110 -17.59 9.68 -36.33
CA PRO A 110 -17.30 10.66 -37.37
C PRO A 110 -16.62 11.88 -36.74
N LYS A 111 -15.73 12.54 -37.47
CA LYS A 111 -15.01 13.73 -36.97
C LYS A 111 -15.97 14.71 -36.30
N LEU A 112 -15.69 15.01 -35.03
CA LEU A 112 -16.48 15.89 -34.20
C LEU A 112 -16.03 17.34 -34.41
N SER A 113 -16.97 18.27 -34.40
CA SER A 113 -16.66 19.68 -34.17
C SER A 113 -16.26 19.90 -32.70
N ASP A 114 -15.55 21.00 -32.41
CA ASP A 114 -15.13 21.30 -31.03
C ASP A 114 -16.33 21.45 -30.06
N SER A 115 -17.50 21.88 -30.56
CA SER A 115 -18.72 21.97 -29.75
C SER A 115 -19.30 20.58 -29.44
N GLU A 116 -19.38 19.71 -30.46
CA GLU A 116 -19.87 18.34 -30.30
C GLU A 116 -18.95 17.53 -29.37
N GLU A 117 -17.63 17.70 -29.50
CA GLU A 117 -16.65 17.11 -28.61
C GLU A 117 -16.89 17.53 -27.16
N LYS A 118 -17.03 18.84 -26.90
CA LYS A 118 -17.24 19.34 -25.53
C LYS A 118 -18.55 18.82 -24.93
N GLU A 119 -19.61 18.76 -25.72
CA GLU A 119 -20.90 18.20 -25.29
C GLU A 119 -20.79 16.71 -25.00
N LEU A 120 -20.13 15.95 -25.88
CA LEU A 120 -19.86 14.53 -25.71
C LEU A 120 -19.05 14.26 -24.44
N LEU A 121 -17.93 14.96 -24.24
CA LEU A 121 -17.08 14.79 -23.06
C LEU A 121 -17.86 15.13 -21.78
N SER A 122 -18.64 16.22 -21.79
CA SER A 122 -19.50 16.57 -20.66
C SER A 122 -20.54 15.48 -20.35
N LEU A 123 -21.16 14.90 -21.39
CA LEU A 123 -22.10 13.78 -21.25
C LEU A 123 -21.41 12.56 -20.65
N LEU A 124 -20.30 12.12 -21.24
CA LEU A 124 -19.57 10.94 -20.78
C LEU A 124 -19.08 11.11 -19.34
N HIS A 125 -18.59 12.29 -18.96
CA HIS A 125 -18.18 12.57 -17.59
C HIS A 125 -19.35 12.51 -16.60
N ARG A 126 -20.52 13.03 -16.94
CA ARG A 126 -21.72 12.90 -16.09
C ARG A 126 -22.16 11.46 -15.93
N GLU A 127 -22.18 10.71 -17.03
CA GLU A 127 -22.63 9.31 -17.04
C GLU A 127 -21.67 8.39 -16.30
N LEU A 128 -20.36 8.57 -16.48
CA LEU A 128 -19.36 7.71 -15.85
C LEU A 128 -19.04 8.16 -14.42
N PHE A 129 -18.91 9.46 -14.17
CA PHE A 129 -18.37 9.98 -12.91
C PHE A 129 -19.37 10.81 -12.08
N GLY A 130 -20.60 10.95 -12.53
CA GLY A 130 -21.65 11.72 -11.85
C GLY A 130 -21.54 13.24 -12.04
N THR A 131 -20.47 13.75 -12.67
CA THR A 131 -20.25 15.19 -12.85
C THR A 131 -19.39 15.50 -14.07
N ALA A 132 -19.69 16.62 -14.75
CA ALA A 132 -18.86 17.19 -15.82
C ALA A 132 -17.76 18.14 -15.28
N TYR A 133 -17.60 18.23 -13.95
CA TYR A 133 -16.60 19.09 -13.34
C TYR A 133 -15.21 18.78 -13.91
N LYS A 134 -14.58 19.80 -14.53
CA LYS A 134 -13.26 19.72 -15.18
C LYS A 134 -13.14 18.60 -16.23
N SER A 135 -14.21 18.29 -16.96
CA SER A 135 -14.18 17.28 -18.03
C SER A 135 -13.05 17.51 -19.03
N ASP A 136 -12.88 18.76 -19.47
CA ASP A 136 -11.92 19.11 -20.52
C ASP A 136 -10.47 19.02 -20.01
N GLU A 137 -10.22 19.40 -18.75
CA GLU A 137 -8.87 19.38 -18.14
C GLU A 137 -8.37 17.95 -17.86
N PHE A 138 -9.28 17.01 -17.59
CA PHE A 138 -8.95 15.62 -17.26
C PHE A 138 -9.18 14.65 -18.42
N THR A 139 -9.55 15.15 -19.60
CA THR A 139 -9.57 14.35 -20.83
C THR A 139 -8.16 14.25 -21.40
N LEU A 140 -7.67 13.02 -21.57
CA LEU A 140 -6.34 12.77 -22.09
C LEU A 140 -6.27 13.01 -23.59
N ASN A 141 -5.36 13.88 -24.03
CA ASN A 141 -5.07 14.05 -25.45
C ASN A 141 -4.17 12.90 -25.95
N LEU A 142 -4.76 11.91 -26.61
CA LEU A 142 -4.05 10.71 -27.07
C LEU A 142 -3.02 11.01 -28.16
N SER A 143 -3.22 12.07 -28.96
CA SER A 143 -2.24 12.52 -29.96
C SER A 143 -0.97 13.12 -29.34
N ARG A 144 -0.99 13.44 -28.04
CA ARG A 144 0.19 13.88 -27.30
C ARG A 144 1.07 12.70 -26.89
N LEU A 145 0.48 11.55 -26.62
CA LEU A 145 1.18 10.34 -26.17
C LEU A 145 2.20 9.83 -27.19
N GLU A 146 1.95 10.04 -28.49
CA GLU A 146 2.86 9.63 -29.57
C GLU A 146 4.11 10.51 -29.66
N ARG A 147 3.99 11.78 -29.27
CA ARG A 147 5.05 12.78 -29.43
C ARG A 147 5.93 12.89 -28.21
N GLU A 148 5.39 12.56 -27.04
CA GLU A 148 6.09 12.71 -25.77
C GLU A 148 6.50 11.35 -25.22
N THR A 149 7.81 11.13 -25.14
CA THR A 149 8.39 10.15 -24.23
C THR A 149 8.16 10.64 -22.81
N PHE A 150 6.95 10.53 -22.32
CA PHE A 150 6.68 10.71 -20.90
C PHE A 150 7.38 9.59 -20.15
N ASP A 151 8.54 9.91 -19.60
CA ASP A 151 9.31 8.98 -18.80
C ASP A 151 8.76 9.04 -17.38
N TRP A 152 7.94 8.05 -17.04
CA TRP A 152 7.40 7.85 -15.70
C TRP A 152 8.48 7.93 -14.61
N ASN A 153 9.73 7.61 -14.95
CA ASN A 153 10.85 7.48 -14.02
C ASN A 153 11.70 8.77 -13.90
N ASN A 154 11.43 9.79 -14.74
CA ASN A 154 12.18 11.05 -14.75
C ASN A 154 11.37 12.21 -14.17
N ASN A 155 10.09 11.98 -13.84
CA ASN A 155 9.25 12.93 -13.12
C ASN A 155 9.48 12.91 -11.60
N ASP A 156 10.29 11.97 -11.10
CA ASP A 156 10.44 11.58 -9.70
C ASP A 156 10.91 12.70 -8.75
N GLN A 157 11.45 13.80 -9.28
CA GLN A 157 11.84 14.95 -8.45
C GLN A 157 11.03 16.21 -8.71
N LYS A 158 10.17 16.22 -9.73
CA LYS A 158 9.49 17.46 -10.13
C LYS A 158 8.39 17.87 -9.16
N TYR A 159 7.68 16.91 -8.55
CA TYR A 159 6.42 17.21 -7.86
C TYR A 159 6.38 16.92 -6.35
N ASN A 160 7.53 16.66 -5.71
CA ASN A 160 7.67 16.25 -4.31
C ASN A 160 6.45 15.47 -3.78
N LEU A 161 6.43 14.15 -4.00
CA LEU A 161 5.31 13.31 -3.58
C LEU A 161 5.45 12.77 -2.15
N ASP A 162 6.53 13.13 -1.45
CA ASP A 162 6.83 12.74 -0.09
C ASP A 162 6.78 13.94 0.83
N ILE A 163 5.59 14.20 1.38
CA ILE A 163 5.33 15.26 2.34
C ILE A 163 5.19 14.63 3.71
N ARG A 164 5.86 15.25 4.70
CA ARG A 164 5.62 15.03 6.12
C ARG A 164 4.88 16.23 6.66
N LEU A 165 3.73 16.00 7.30
CA LEU A 165 2.97 17.06 7.94
C LEU A 165 2.50 16.58 9.32
N PRO A 166 3.31 16.83 10.38
CA PRO A 166 2.98 16.41 11.74
C PRO A 166 1.63 16.95 12.21
N ALA A 167 0.97 16.23 13.12
CA ALA A 167 -0.31 16.67 13.69
C ALA A 167 -0.25 18.07 14.32
N SER A 168 0.87 18.42 14.94
CA SER A 168 1.11 19.76 15.52
C SER A 168 1.14 20.85 14.45
N GLU A 169 1.73 20.57 13.28
CA GLU A 169 1.73 21.50 12.15
C GLU A 169 0.33 21.65 11.55
N ILE A 170 -0.44 20.56 11.42
CA ILE A 170 -1.86 20.64 11.01
C ILE A 170 -2.65 21.50 11.99
N HIS A 171 -2.48 21.29 13.29
CA HIS A 171 -3.15 22.05 14.33
C HIS A 171 -2.85 23.55 14.21
N ALA A 172 -1.57 23.93 14.23
CA ALA A 172 -1.13 25.31 14.15
C ALA A 172 -1.57 25.98 12.83
N ALA A 173 -1.44 25.25 11.71
CA ALA A 173 -1.70 25.78 10.37
C ALA A 173 -3.18 26.04 10.08
N PHE A 174 -4.09 25.24 10.63
CA PHE A 174 -5.50 25.27 10.24
C PHE A 174 -6.46 25.60 11.39
N LEU A 175 -6.13 25.25 12.64
CA LEU A 175 -6.99 25.47 13.80
C LEU A 175 -6.58 26.70 14.62
N GLU A 176 -5.28 27.00 14.74
CA GLU A 176 -4.82 28.21 15.44
C GLU A 176 -4.82 29.43 14.50
N SER A 177 -4.30 29.24 13.28
CA SER A 177 -4.24 30.28 12.26
C SER A 177 -5.53 30.37 11.45
N ASP A 178 -5.99 31.60 11.30
CA ASP A 178 -7.15 31.96 10.50
C ASP A 178 -6.76 32.44 9.08
N GLU A 179 -5.48 32.40 8.72
CA GLU A 179 -4.96 32.90 7.44
C GLU A 179 -5.43 32.06 6.25
N ARG A 180 -5.59 30.75 6.46
CA ARG A 180 -6.06 29.83 5.41
C ARG A 180 -7.57 29.92 5.29
N ARG A 181 -8.02 30.40 4.12
CA ARG A 181 -9.43 30.64 3.79
C ARG A 181 -9.85 29.79 2.61
N PHE A 182 -10.97 29.09 2.78
CA PHE A 182 -11.50 28.12 1.83
C PHE A 182 -12.82 28.60 1.24
N VAL A 183 -12.96 28.48 -0.08
CA VAL A 183 -14.20 28.72 -0.82
C VAL A 183 -14.73 27.40 -1.35
N GLU A 184 -16.05 27.25 -1.40
CA GLU A 184 -16.67 26.05 -1.96
C GLU A 184 -16.35 25.95 -3.45
N ILE A 185 -16.02 24.73 -3.92
CA ILE A 185 -15.54 24.52 -5.29
C ILE A 185 -16.57 24.93 -6.36
N THR A 186 -17.86 24.78 -6.04
CA THR A 186 -19.01 25.13 -6.87
C THR A 186 -19.33 26.63 -6.81
N GLN A 187 -18.83 27.35 -5.79
CA GLN A 187 -19.10 28.76 -5.53
C GLN A 187 -17.78 29.50 -5.23
N ARG A 188 -16.88 29.56 -6.22
CA ARG A 188 -15.55 30.17 -6.04
C ARG A 188 -15.58 31.66 -5.65
N GLU A 189 -16.66 32.36 -5.98
CA GLU A 189 -16.91 33.75 -5.60
C GLU A 189 -17.61 33.89 -4.23
N GLY A 190 -17.93 32.77 -3.58
CA GLY A 190 -18.62 32.71 -2.30
C GLY A 190 -17.79 33.20 -1.10
N LYS A 191 -18.42 33.21 0.08
CA LYS A 191 -17.77 33.55 1.35
C LYS A 191 -16.64 32.56 1.63
N ALA A 192 -15.44 33.07 1.85
CA ALA A 192 -14.31 32.26 2.26
C ALA A 192 -14.35 32.01 3.77
N LEU A 193 -14.17 30.75 4.18
CA LEU A 193 -14.28 30.28 5.57
C LEU A 193 -12.93 29.74 6.06
N SER A 194 -12.60 29.93 7.34
CA SER A 194 -11.49 29.20 7.98
C SER A 194 -11.89 27.74 8.26
N ALA A 195 -10.92 26.88 8.61
CA ALA A 195 -11.22 25.51 9.00
C ALA A 195 -12.11 25.44 10.27
N ARG A 196 -11.88 26.33 11.24
CA ARG A 196 -12.74 26.47 12.43
C ARG A 196 -14.17 26.86 12.06
N GLU A 197 -14.34 27.79 11.13
CA GLU A 197 -15.67 28.18 10.64
C GLU A 197 -16.37 27.02 9.90
N LEU A 198 -15.63 26.20 9.13
CA LEU A 198 -16.18 25.02 8.45
C LEU A 198 -16.67 23.95 9.43
N LEU A 199 -15.84 23.63 10.44
CA LEU A 199 -16.20 22.73 11.54
C LEU A 199 -17.44 23.25 12.29
N ALA A 200 -17.38 24.49 12.78
CA ALA A 200 -18.44 25.08 13.60
C ALA A 200 -19.78 25.27 12.87
N GLN A 201 -19.76 25.52 11.55
CA GLN A 201 -21.00 25.69 10.77
C GLN A 201 -21.61 24.37 10.31
N GLY A 202 -20.93 23.23 10.47
CA GLY A 202 -21.44 21.96 9.97
C GLY A 202 -21.54 21.89 8.45
N LYS A 203 -20.80 22.73 7.71
CA LYS A 203 -20.92 22.79 6.24
C LYS A 203 -20.22 21.60 5.61
N HIS A 204 -20.90 20.90 4.71
CA HIS A 204 -20.36 19.75 3.97
C HIS A 204 -20.03 20.13 2.52
N GLY A 205 -19.13 19.37 1.90
CA GLY A 205 -18.72 19.55 0.50
C GLY A 205 -17.21 19.71 0.32
N VAL A 206 -16.81 20.05 -0.90
CA VAL A 206 -15.40 20.24 -1.28
C VAL A 206 -15.07 21.72 -1.36
N PHE A 207 -14.02 22.12 -0.65
CA PHE A 207 -13.56 23.50 -0.56
C PHE A 207 -12.09 23.60 -0.99
N VAL A 208 -11.73 24.74 -1.58
CA VAL A 208 -10.37 25.02 -2.07
C VAL A 208 -9.89 26.37 -1.55
N THR A 209 -8.58 26.53 -1.38
CA THR A 209 -8.02 27.85 -1.05
C THR A 209 -8.08 28.80 -2.25
N LYS A 210 -8.26 30.11 -2.01
CA LYS A 210 -8.28 31.12 -3.09
C LYS A 210 -6.95 31.22 -3.85
N ASN A 211 -5.85 31.14 -3.11
CA ASN A 211 -4.52 30.93 -3.67
C ASN A 211 -4.27 29.42 -3.68
N PRO A 212 -3.77 28.83 -4.79
CA PRO A 212 -3.61 27.40 -4.86
C PRO A 212 -2.74 26.86 -3.72
N GLY A 213 -3.19 25.80 -3.06
CA GLY A 213 -2.42 25.19 -1.99
C GLY A 213 -3.10 23.99 -1.34
N PHE A 214 -4.37 24.13 -0.95
CA PHE A 214 -5.07 23.10 -0.20
C PHE A 214 -6.49 22.87 -0.69
N VAL A 215 -6.92 21.62 -0.55
CA VAL A 215 -8.30 21.17 -0.75
C VAL A 215 -8.76 20.59 0.58
N VAL A 216 -9.97 20.94 0.97
CA VAL A 216 -10.64 20.43 2.17
C VAL A 216 -11.90 19.73 1.74
N TRP A 217 -12.06 18.48 2.15
CA TRP A 217 -13.31 17.77 2.02
C TRP A 217 -13.98 17.68 3.37
N SER A 218 -15.09 18.42 3.52
CA SER A 218 -15.85 18.47 4.76
C SER A 218 -16.96 17.43 4.75
N LEU A 219 -16.85 16.47 5.65
CA LEU A 219 -17.73 15.33 5.77
C LEU A 219 -18.41 15.30 7.13
N LYS A 220 -19.62 14.76 7.17
CA LYS A 220 -20.30 14.44 8.42
C LYS A 220 -19.73 13.15 9.01
N GLN A 221 -19.39 13.17 10.29
CA GLN A 221 -19.00 11.97 11.02
C GLN A 221 -20.21 11.06 11.25
N LYS A 222 -19.96 9.74 11.38
CA LYS A 222 -21.01 8.73 11.62
C LYS A 222 -22.12 8.78 10.57
N ALA A 223 -21.77 9.18 9.35
CA ALA A 223 -22.69 9.36 8.26
C ALA A 223 -22.26 8.54 7.04
N GLU A 224 -23.21 8.42 6.11
CA GLU A 224 -22.92 7.82 4.84
C GLU A 224 -22.02 8.73 3.99
N LEU A 225 -21.07 8.12 3.29
CA LEU A 225 -20.23 8.76 2.29
C LEU A 225 -21.13 9.47 1.24
N PRO A 226 -20.79 10.71 0.82
CA PRO A 226 -21.60 11.47 -0.12
C PRO A 226 -21.64 10.81 -1.51
N ASP A 227 -22.35 11.46 -2.43
CA ASP A 227 -22.52 10.94 -3.77
C ASP A 227 -21.19 10.91 -4.58
N LYS A 228 -21.27 10.22 -5.72
CA LYS A 228 -20.14 10.03 -6.63
C LYS A 228 -19.56 11.36 -7.15
N ALA A 229 -20.41 12.36 -7.37
CA ALA A 229 -20.01 13.63 -7.94
C ALA A 229 -19.10 14.42 -6.98
N GLU A 230 -19.47 14.48 -5.70
CA GLU A 230 -18.66 15.15 -4.68
C GLU A 230 -17.31 14.45 -4.48
N ILE A 231 -17.31 13.12 -4.38
CA ILE A 231 -16.06 12.33 -4.29
C ILE A 231 -15.17 12.61 -5.49
N ARG A 232 -15.75 12.66 -6.70
CA ARG A 232 -15.01 12.97 -7.92
C ARG A 232 -14.40 14.36 -7.88
N GLN A 233 -15.13 15.37 -7.43
CA GLN A 233 -14.61 16.74 -7.30
C GLN A 233 -13.39 16.78 -6.37
N PHE A 234 -13.47 16.13 -5.20
CA PHE A 234 -12.34 16.03 -4.28
C PHE A 234 -11.14 15.34 -4.91
N ALA A 235 -11.35 14.19 -5.58
CA ALA A 235 -10.27 13.43 -6.22
C ALA A 235 -9.60 14.17 -7.39
N LEU A 236 -10.36 14.97 -8.13
CA LEU A 236 -9.83 15.81 -9.22
C LEU A 236 -9.01 16.97 -8.68
N GLU A 237 -9.46 17.64 -7.62
CA GLU A 237 -8.73 18.76 -7.02
C GLU A 237 -7.52 18.34 -6.20
N SER A 238 -7.45 17.11 -5.69
CA SER A 238 -6.38 16.66 -4.80
C SER A 238 -5.40 15.70 -5.47
N ASP A 239 -4.12 15.83 -5.15
CA ASP A 239 -3.09 14.85 -5.53
C ASP A 239 -2.50 14.08 -4.33
N LEU A 240 -2.40 14.68 -3.14
CA LEU A 240 -1.95 14.03 -1.91
C LEU A 240 -2.94 14.27 -0.77
N ILE A 241 -3.22 13.24 0.04
CA ILE A 241 -3.92 13.39 1.31
C ILE A 241 -2.87 13.68 2.37
N LEU A 242 -3.09 14.70 3.19
CA LEU A 242 -2.13 15.18 4.19
C LEU A 242 -2.53 14.82 5.62
N GLY A 243 -3.84 14.64 5.84
CA GLY A 243 -4.38 14.33 7.16
C GLY A 243 -5.86 14.70 7.25
N ALA A 244 -6.35 14.85 8.47
CA ALA A 244 -7.68 15.37 8.75
C ALA A 244 -7.73 16.07 10.11
N MET A 245 -8.77 16.88 10.30
CA MET A 245 -9.13 17.43 11.60
C MET A 245 -10.64 17.34 11.78
N ALA A 246 -11.11 17.09 12.98
CA ALA A 246 -12.51 16.82 13.24
C ALA A 246 -12.94 17.39 14.59
N ASP A 247 -14.20 17.78 14.68
CA ASP A 247 -14.86 18.06 15.96
C ASP A 247 -15.74 16.86 16.37
N LYS A 248 -16.93 17.08 16.92
CA LYS A 248 -17.87 15.99 17.28
C LYS A 248 -18.78 15.57 16.12
N GLU A 249 -18.93 16.41 15.09
CA GLU A 249 -19.93 16.25 14.03
C GLU A 249 -19.32 16.23 12.64
N VAL A 250 -18.26 17.01 12.41
CA VAL A 250 -17.63 17.20 11.11
C VAL A 250 -16.19 16.74 11.14
N VAL A 251 -15.73 16.19 10.02
CA VAL A 251 -14.32 15.95 9.73
C VAL A 251 -13.94 16.66 8.43
N LEU A 252 -12.85 17.40 8.49
CA LEU A 252 -12.20 18.07 7.37
C LEU A 252 -11.02 17.21 6.92
N VAL A 253 -11.17 16.48 5.82
CA VAL A 253 -10.06 15.77 5.17
C VAL A 253 -9.20 16.80 4.45
N LEU A 254 -7.93 16.86 4.82
CA LEU A 254 -6.96 17.81 4.27
C LEU A 254 -6.17 17.16 3.14
N ALA A 255 -6.09 17.85 2.01
CA ALA A 255 -5.31 17.43 0.87
C ALA A 255 -4.53 18.58 0.25
N ARG A 256 -3.42 18.25 -0.43
CA ARG A 256 -2.71 19.19 -1.29
C ARG A 256 -3.52 19.40 -2.55
N GLN A 257 -3.69 20.66 -2.94
CA GLN A 257 -4.30 20.96 -4.23
C GLN A 257 -3.38 20.47 -5.35
N ARG A 258 -3.99 19.81 -6.34
CA ARG A 258 -3.31 19.12 -7.42
C ARG A 258 -2.36 20.06 -8.15
N ILE A 259 -1.09 19.70 -8.09
CA ILE A 259 -0.02 20.26 -8.94
C ILE A 259 0.56 19.19 -9.87
N VAL A 260 0.31 17.92 -9.55
CA VAL A 260 0.77 16.78 -10.33
C VAL A 260 -0.22 16.51 -11.48
N PRO A 261 0.26 16.42 -12.74
CA PRO A 261 -0.58 16.04 -13.87
C PRO A 261 -1.25 14.68 -13.63
N PRO A 262 -2.51 14.50 -14.06
CA PRO A 262 -3.23 13.23 -13.89
C PRO A 262 -2.51 12.05 -14.56
N GLU A 263 -1.72 12.28 -15.61
CA GLU A 263 -0.90 11.28 -16.27
C GLU A 263 0.27 10.81 -15.41
N VAL A 264 0.70 11.56 -14.39
CA VAL A 264 1.77 11.16 -13.45
C VAL A 264 1.17 10.54 -12.19
N LEU A 265 0.13 11.17 -11.63
CA LEU A 265 -0.54 10.70 -10.44
C LEU A 265 -2.05 10.81 -10.65
N PRO A 266 -2.72 9.72 -11.07
CA PRO A 266 -4.13 9.77 -11.39
C PRO A 266 -4.99 10.19 -10.17
N PRO A 267 -6.15 10.80 -10.42
CA PRO A 267 -7.17 10.98 -9.40
C PRO A 267 -7.54 9.65 -8.75
N LEU A 268 -7.83 9.68 -7.45
CA LEU A 268 -8.40 8.52 -6.79
C LEU A 268 -9.81 8.23 -7.35
N ARG A 269 -10.22 6.97 -7.30
CA ARG A 269 -11.46 6.48 -7.91
C ARG A 269 -12.61 6.54 -6.91
N ALA A 270 -13.77 7.04 -7.32
CA ALA A 270 -14.93 7.11 -6.42
C ALA A 270 -15.40 5.72 -5.97
N GLU A 271 -15.20 4.70 -6.81
CA GLU A 271 -15.50 3.30 -6.55
C GLU A 271 -14.66 2.77 -5.39
N ASP A 272 -13.37 3.12 -5.36
CA ASP A 272 -12.46 2.73 -4.28
C ASP A 272 -12.82 3.46 -2.97
N PHE A 273 -13.30 4.72 -3.00
CA PHE A 273 -13.80 5.38 -1.78
C PHE A 273 -15.00 4.64 -1.20
N ALA A 274 -15.98 4.28 -2.03
CA ALA A 274 -17.16 3.53 -1.59
C ALA A 274 -16.77 2.15 -1.04
N LEU A 275 -15.86 1.46 -1.71
CA LEU A 275 -15.30 0.18 -1.26
C LEU A 275 -14.63 0.31 0.11
N LEU A 276 -13.74 1.29 0.29
CA LEU A 276 -13.02 1.51 1.54
C LEU A 276 -13.94 1.95 2.67
N ALA A 277 -14.93 2.81 2.41
CA ALA A 277 -15.92 3.22 3.40
C ALA A 277 -16.82 2.04 3.82
N THR A 278 -17.14 1.13 2.90
CA THR A 278 -17.88 -0.10 3.25
C THR A 278 -17.00 -1.06 4.05
N ALA A 279 -15.73 -1.21 3.66
CA ALA A 279 -14.76 -2.03 4.37
C ALA A 279 -14.48 -1.51 5.78
N ALA A 280 -14.37 -0.19 5.97
CA ALA A 280 -14.16 0.44 7.28
C ALA A 280 -15.30 0.14 8.27
N LYS A 281 -16.54 0.01 7.77
CA LYS A 281 -17.72 -0.38 8.56
C LYS A 281 -17.70 -1.86 8.93
N ASN A 282 -17.35 -2.73 7.98
CA ASN A 282 -17.57 -4.17 8.08
C ASN A 282 -16.34 -4.97 8.51
N SER A 283 -15.14 -4.41 8.37
CA SER A 283 -13.89 -5.08 8.67
C SER A 283 -12.94 -4.20 9.48
N GLY A 284 -12.26 -4.83 10.44
CA GLY A 284 -11.18 -4.19 11.17
C GLY A 284 -9.89 -4.01 10.36
N LYS A 285 -9.73 -4.76 9.26
CA LYS A 285 -8.48 -4.92 8.51
C LYS A 285 -8.72 -5.19 7.02
N LEU A 286 -7.77 -4.80 6.18
CA LEU A 286 -7.63 -5.26 4.81
C LEU A 286 -6.30 -6.02 4.72
N ILE A 287 -6.33 -7.15 4.03
CA ILE A 287 -5.20 -8.07 3.88
C ILE A 287 -4.93 -8.25 2.39
N GLN A 288 -3.66 -8.09 2.03
CA GLN A 288 -3.07 -8.65 0.83
C GLN A 288 -1.83 -9.44 1.26
N THR A 289 -1.58 -10.64 0.72
CA THR A 289 -0.30 -11.32 0.98
C THR A 289 0.06 -12.28 -0.14
N TYR A 290 1.37 -12.43 -0.38
CA TYR A 290 1.97 -13.50 -1.16
C TYR A 290 2.62 -14.47 -0.18
N ASN A 291 1.83 -15.44 0.24
CA ASN A 291 2.24 -16.40 1.25
C ASN A 291 3.01 -17.57 0.60
N GLY A 292 4.33 -17.53 0.67
CA GLY A 292 5.18 -18.64 0.20
C GLY A 292 4.96 -19.96 0.95
N PHE A 293 4.30 -19.93 2.14
CA PHE A 293 3.89 -21.12 2.88
C PHE A 293 2.47 -21.59 2.52
N HIS A 294 1.84 -20.96 1.54
CA HIS A 294 0.56 -21.44 1.04
C HIS A 294 0.72 -22.90 0.58
N PRO A 295 -0.20 -23.83 0.89
CA PRO A 295 -0.09 -25.24 0.49
C PRO A 295 0.02 -25.49 -1.02
N PHE A 296 -0.24 -24.45 -1.81
CA PHE A 296 -0.10 -24.46 -3.26
C PHE A 296 1.07 -23.62 -3.76
N ALA A 297 1.73 -22.82 -2.92
CA ALA A 297 2.93 -22.13 -3.33
C ALA A 297 4.07 -23.14 -3.50
N SER A 298 4.71 -23.15 -4.66
CA SER A 298 5.81 -24.06 -4.96
C SER A 298 6.63 -23.60 -6.16
N GLU A 299 7.82 -24.16 -6.30
CA GLU A 299 8.53 -24.16 -7.57
C GLU A 299 7.71 -24.92 -8.63
N ILE A 300 7.72 -24.41 -9.86
CA ILE A 300 7.12 -25.04 -11.04
C ILE A 300 8.14 -26.01 -11.64
N LEU A 301 7.84 -27.31 -11.58
CA LEU A 301 8.77 -28.37 -11.99
C LEU A 301 8.72 -28.71 -13.48
N HIS A 302 7.69 -28.29 -14.21
CA HIS A 302 7.45 -28.66 -15.61
C HIS A 302 6.83 -27.52 -16.43
N GLY A 303 6.97 -27.58 -17.76
CA GLY A 303 6.36 -26.61 -18.68
C GLY A 303 7.22 -25.38 -18.99
N LYS A 304 6.62 -24.35 -19.58
CA LYS A 304 7.33 -23.13 -20.03
C LYS A 304 7.87 -22.27 -18.88
N GLU A 305 7.33 -22.47 -17.68
CA GLU A 305 7.68 -21.72 -16.47
C GLU A 305 8.55 -22.55 -15.51
N HIS A 306 9.15 -23.65 -16.00
CA HIS A 306 10.05 -24.49 -15.21
C HIS A 306 11.12 -23.66 -14.49
N GLY A 307 11.30 -23.90 -13.20
CA GLY A 307 12.28 -23.22 -12.34
C GLY A 307 11.84 -21.85 -11.82
N LYS A 308 10.56 -21.49 -12.01
CA LYS A 308 9.94 -20.30 -11.38
C LYS A 308 9.12 -20.72 -10.17
N ASP A 309 8.95 -19.82 -9.22
CA ASP A 309 8.03 -20.00 -8.10
C ASP A 309 6.66 -19.42 -8.46
N TRP A 310 5.59 -20.11 -8.04
CA TRP A 310 4.26 -19.53 -8.06
C TRP A 310 3.66 -19.47 -6.67
N THR A 311 2.84 -18.44 -6.43
CA THR A 311 2.07 -18.28 -5.20
C THR A 311 0.71 -17.67 -5.50
N PRO A 312 -0.36 -18.10 -4.81
CA PRO A 312 -1.61 -17.35 -4.76
C PRO A 312 -1.38 -15.96 -4.16
N ALA A 313 -2.01 -14.95 -4.75
CA ALA A 313 -2.20 -13.65 -4.14
C ALA A 313 -3.46 -13.69 -3.27
N GLU A 314 -3.26 -13.67 -1.97
CA GLU A 314 -4.33 -13.65 -0.99
C GLU A 314 -4.84 -12.22 -0.85
N LEU A 315 -6.14 -12.01 -1.02
CA LEU A 315 -6.77 -10.68 -1.00
C LEU A 315 -8.06 -10.73 -0.19
N SER A 316 -8.27 -9.72 0.65
CA SER A 316 -9.59 -9.44 1.22
C SER A 316 -10.63 -9.30 0.11
N ASN A 317 -11.86 -9.75 0.34
CA ASN A 317 -12.90 -9.81 -0.70
C ASN A 317 -13.13 -8.48 -1.42
N VAL A 318 -13.11 -7.40 -0.66
CA VAL A 318 -13.28 -6.04 -1.20
C VAL A 318 -12.16 -5.68 -2.16
N LEU A 319 -10.95 -6.22 -1.97
CA LEU A 319 -9.80 -5.96 -2.82
C LEU A 319 -9.80 -6.81 -4.10
N VAL A 320 -10.54 -7.91 -4.14
CA VAL A 320 -10.65 -8.75 -5.34
C VAL A 320 -11.40 -8.00 -6.44
N ASP A 321 -10.79 -7.96 -7.63
CA ASP A 321 -11.30 -7.27 -8.81
C ASP A 321 -11.47 -5.76 -8.58
N SER A 322 -10.56 -5.20 -7.78
CA SER A 322 -10.49 -3.77 -7.51
C SER A 322 -9.16 -3.19 -7.97
N HIS A 323 -9.18 -1.88 -8.22
CA HIS A 323 -7.98 -1.11 -8.50
C HIS A 323 -7.04 -1.13 -7.30
N PHE A 324 -7.56 -0.90 -6.09
CA PHE A 324 -6.72 -0.87 -4.90
C PHE A 324 -6.04 -2.21 -4.61
N GLY A 325 -6.72 -3.35 -4.81
CA GLY A 325 -6.11 -4.67 -4.68
C GLY A 325 -4.93 -4.88 -5.63
N ASN A 326 -5.02 -4.37 -6.86
CA ASN A 326 -3.90 -4.45 -7.81
C ASN A 326 -2.77 -3.47 -7.43
N LEU A 327 -3.09 -2.28 -6.92
CA LEU A 327 -2.07 -1.38 -6.38
C LEU A 327 -1.26 -2.01 -5.25
N LEU A 328 -1.90 -2.77 -4.35
CA LEU A 328 -1.19 -3.51 -3.31
C LEU A 328 -0.27 -4.58 -3.92
N ASN A 329 -0.74 -5.31 -4.93
CA ASN A 329 0.10 -6.26 -5.65
C ASN A 329 1.33 -5.60 -6.29
N ILE A 330 1.15 -4.46 -6.96
CA ILE A 330 2.23 -3.66 -7.57
C ILE A 330 3.21 -3.19 -6.49
N ALA A 331 2.71 -2.64 -5.39
CA ALA A 331 3.54 -2.14 -4.29
C ALA A 331 4.34 -3.25 -3.60
N ASP A 332 3.80 -4.47 -3.51
CA ASP A 332 4.55 -5.62 -2.98
C ASP A 332 5.68 -6.04 -3.93
N VAL A 333 5.40 -6.10 -5.25
CA VAL A 333 6.43 -6.36 -6.27
C VAL A 333 7.53 -5.30 -6.23
N LEU A 334 7.18 -4.02 -6.08
CA LEU A 334 8.13 -2.93 -5.93
C LEU A 334 8.98 -3.11 -4.66
N LEU A 335 8.36 -3.35 -3.50
CA LEU A 335 9.07 -3.56 -2.24
C LEU A 335 10.11 -4.66 -2.36
N LYS A 336 9.71 -5.84 -2.85
CA LYS A 336 10.60 -6.99 -2.96
C LYS A 336 11.68 -6.77 -4.01
N SER A 337 11.33 -6.21 -5.17
CA SER A 337 12.29 -5.94 -6.23
C SER A 337 13.35 -4.93 -5.80
N TYR A 338 12.96 -3.80 -5.19
CA TYR A 338 13.93 -2.82 -4.68
C TYR A 338 14.75 -3.37 -3.51
N SER A 339 14.14 -4.11 -2.59
CA SER A 339 14.86 -4.70 -1.44
C SER A 339 15.84 -5.80 -1.87
N GLU A 340 15.53 -6.54 -2.93
CA GLU A 340 16.42 -7.56 -3.51
C GLU A 340 17.29 -7.05 -4.66
N ASN A 341 17.49 -5.73 -4.75
CA ASN A 341 18.35 -5.08 -5.73
C ASN A 341 18.06 -5.49 -7.19
N GLY A 342 16.77 -5.48 -7.54
CA GLY A 342 16.25 -5.81 -8.87
C GLY A 342 16.43 -7.26 -9.29
N LYS A 343 16.91 -8.12 -8.38
CA LYS A 343 17.10 -9.54 -8.68
C LYS A 343 15.75 -10.22 -8.86
N LEU A 344 14.80 -10.01 -7.95
CA LEU A 344 13.49 -10.64 -8.05
C LEU A 344 12.69 -10.10 -9.24
N LYS A 345 12.32 -10.99 -10.18
CA LYS A 345 11.46 -10.67 -11.32
C LYS A 345 10.12 -11.35 -11.17
N THR A 346 9.04 -10.60 -11.34
CA THR A 346 7.66 -11.12 -11.29
C THR A 346 7.03 -11.01 -12.67
N ASP A 347 6.51 -12.11 -13.18
CA ASP A 347 5.90 -12.22 -14.51
C ASP A 347 4.71 -11.27 -14.66
N GLY A 348 4.66 -10.57 -15.80
CA GLY A 348 3.65 -9.58 -16.13
C GLY A 348 3.91 -8.20 -15.49
N PHE A 349 5.00 -8.03 -14.74
CA PHE A 349 5.40 -6.77 -14.11
C PHE A 349 6.80 -6.31 -14.50
N GLU A 350 7.67 -7.24 -14.92
CA GLU A 350 9.10 -7.05 -15.13
C GLU A 350 9.44 -5.93 -16.12
N LYS A 351 8.64 -5.78 -17.18
CA LYS A 351 8.85 -4.74 -18.20
C LYS A 351 8.75 -3.33 -17.63
N TYR A 352 7.98 -3.14 -16.56
CA TYR A 352 7.57 -1.83 -16.08
C TYR A 352 8.06 -1.50 -14.66
N LEU A 353 8.23 -2.51 -13.81
CA LEU A 353 8.56 -2.34 -12.38
C LEU A 353 10.00 -2.71 -12.01
N THR A 354 10.88 -2.98 -12.98
CA THR A 354 12.30 -3.26 -12.68
C THR A 354 12.99 -2.00 -12.13
N PRO A 355 13.71 -2.07 -10.99
CA PRO A 355 14.44 -0.94 -10.42
C PRO A 355 15.40 -0.33 -11.44
N LYS A 356 15.14 0.92 -11.82
CA LYS A 356 16.02 1.68 -12.74
C LYS A 356 17.04 2.54 -11.99
N LYS A 357 16.72 2.87 -10.73
CA LYS A 357 17.62 3.54 -9.80
C LYS A 357 18.39 2.50 -8.99
N GLN A 358 19.52 2.93 -8.43
CA GLN A 358 20.27 2.11 -7.50
C GLN A 358 19.39 1.74 -6.32
N SER A 359 19.26 0.44 -6.04
CA SER A 359 18.53 -0.09 -4.88
C SER A 359 18.99 0.55 -3.56
N PRO A 360 18.14 0.57 -2.50
CA PRO A 360 18.57 0.95 -1.16
C PRO A 360 19.76 0.13 -0.67
N PHE A 361 19.97 -1.07 -1.20
CA PHE A 361 21.01 -1.99 -0.76
C PHE A 361 21.99 -2.32 -1.90
N SER A 362 23.28 -2.44 -1.57
CA SER A 362 24.34 -2.74 -2.55
C SER A 362 24.22 -4.15 -3.15
N GLU A 363 23.61 -5.06 -2.40
CA GLU A 363 23.21 -6.40 -2.81
C GLU A 363 21.77 -6.65 -2.34
N GLY A 364 21.19 -7.81 -2.65
CA GLY A 364 19.86 -8.13 -2.14
C GLY A 364 19.86 -8.18 -0.61
N LEU A 365 18.83 -7.61 0.03
CA LEU A 365 18.75 -7.51 1.49
C LEU A 365 18.92 -8.87 2.17
N PHE A 366 18.31 -9.92 1.61
CA PHE A 366 18.48 -11.28 2.12
C PHE A 366 19.96 -11.67 2.25
N ASN A 367 20.75 -11.46 1.20
CA ASN A 367 22.18 -11.76 1.20
C ASN A 367 22.97 -10.83 2.12
N THR A 368 22.57 -9.55 2.19
CA THR A 368 23.16 -8.54 3.06
C THR A 368 23.04 -8.92 4.54
N VAL A 369 21.89 -9.47 4.94
CA VAL A 369 21.64 -9.91 6.31
C VAL A 369 22.28 -11.28 6.54
N LYS A 370 22.11 -12.24 5.62
CA LYS A 370 22.66 -13.60 5.74
C LYS A 370 24.18 -13.64 5.86
N SER A 371 24.89 -12.75 5.16
CA SER A 371 26.35 -12.64 5.26
C SER A 371 26.83 -12.21 6.66
N LYS A 372 25.98 -11.51 7.42
CA LYS A 372 26.24 -11.07 8.80
C LYS A 372 25.65 -12.01 9.84
N GLN A 373 24.59 -12.75 9.48
CA GLN A 373 23.79 -13.60 10.35
C GLN A 373 23.54 -14.94 9.65
N THR A 374 24.49 -15.87 9.79
CA THR A 374 24.49 -17.15 9.05
C THR A 374 23.33 -18.07 9.37
N GLU A 375 22.65 -17.85 10.50
CA GLU A 375 21.50 -18.64 10.96
C GLU A 375 20.18 -18.25 10.28
N MET A 376 20.14 -17.15 9.52
CA MET A 376 18.92 -16.71 8.84
C MET A 376 18.52 -17.67 7.71
N SER A 377 17.34 -18.27 7.84
CA SER A 377 16.75 -19.21 6.88
C SER A 377 15.70 -18.55 5.96
N GLY A 378 15.05 -17.46 6.40
CA GLY A 378 14.00 -16.79 5.62
C GLY A 378 13.90 -15.30 5.95
N LEU A 379 13.34 -14.54 5.01
CA LEU A 379 13.10 -13.11 5.15
C LEU A 379 11.77 -12.71 4.50
N ALA A 380 10.89 -12.10 5.29
CA ALA A 380 9.64 -11.54 4.85
C ALA A 380 9.76 -10.03 4.61
N TYR A 381 9.07 -9.53 3.59
CA TYR A 381 8.99 -8.11 3.24
C TYR A 381 7.54 -7.68 3.39
N ASN A 382 7.25 -6.74 4.30
CA ASN A 382 5.88 -6.34 4.56
C ASN A 382 5.76 -4.81 4.61
N TRP A 383 4.66 -4.29 4.08
CA TRP A 383 4.29 -2.90 4.34
C TRP A 383 3.62 -2.80 5.71
N ASN A 384 4.12 -1.90 6.54
CA ASN A 384 3.64 -1.67 7.88
C ASN A 384 2.72 -0.45 7.92
N THR A 385 1.51 -0.63 8.44
CA THR A 385 0.57 0.46 8.67
C THR A 385 0.61 0.99 10.10
N GLU A 386 1.28 0.28 11.02
CA GLU A 386 1.55 0.76 12.36
C GLU A 386 2.50 1.96 12.31
N GLY A 387 2.14 3.05 12.99
CA GLY A 387 2.89 4.30 12.96
C GLY A 387 2.76 5.12 11.67
N ALA A 388 2.15 4.59 10.61
CA ALA A 388 1.91 5.34 9.37
C ALA A 388 0.92 6.50 9.56
N PHE A 389 0.02 6.34 10.53
CA PHE A 389 -1.06 7.26 10.84
C PHE A 389 -1.08 7.55 12.35
N ILE A 390 -1.13 8.83 12.70
CA ILE A 390 -1.12 9.29 14.08
C ILE A 390 -2.39 10.07 14.32
N SER A 391 -3.08 9.77 15.43
CA SER A 391 -4.21 10.57 15.88
C SER A 391 -3.90 11.27 17.19
N TYR A 392 -4.20 12.56 17.22
CA TYR A 392 -3.99 13.46 18.34
C TYR A 392 -5.34 14.06 18.73
N LEU A 393 -5.64 14.06 20.02
CA LEU A 393 -6.83 14.74 20.54
C LEU A 393 -6.38 16.01 21.30
N ASP A 394 -6.72 17.16 20.74
CA ASP A 394 -6.76 18.44 21.41
C ASP A 394 -8.14 18.68 22.03
N GLU A 395 -8.25 19.54 23.06
CA GLU A 395 -9.43 19.73 23.91
C GLU A 395 -10.78 19.60 23.18
N SER A 396 -10.91 20.24 22.01
CA SER A 396 -12.13 20.25 21.19
C SER A 396 -11.99 19.57 19.83
N TYR A 397 -10.77 19.24 19.40
CA TYR A 397 -10.49 18.79 18.04
C TYR A 397 -9.65 17.53 18.02
N LYS A 398 -10.02 16.60 17.15
CA LYS A 398 -9.22 15.44 16.82
C LYS A 398 -8.47 15.69 15.53
N VAL A 399 -7.14 15.61 15.57
CA VAL A 399 -6.27 15.71 14.40
C VAL A 399 -5.79 14.31 14.03
N PHE A 400 -5.74 14.04 12.74
CA PHE A 400 -5.22 12.82 12.14
C PHE A 400 -4.11 13.24 11.16
N SER A 401 -2.89 12.77 11.35
CA SER A 401 -1.76 13.06 10.47
C SER A 401 -1.23 11.78 9.83
N ILE A 402 -0.69 11.96 8.63
CA ILE A 402 0.02 10.91 7.89
C ILE A 402 1.51 11.20 8.02
N GLU A 403 2.29 10.19 8.41
CA GLU A 403 3.73 10.37 8.64
C GLU A 403 4.45 10.80 7.36
N ARG A 404 4.20 10.09 6.24
CA ARG A 404 4.73 10.38 4.91
C ARG A 404 3.72 10.04 3.82
N THR A 405 3.70 10.84 2.76
CA THR A 405 2.85 10.57 1.59
C THR A 405 3.52 9.74 0.49
N GLY A 406 4.85 9.53 0.57
CA GLY A 406 5.63 8.85 -0.49
C GLY A 406 5.45 7.34 -0.54
N SER A 407 5.48 6.67 0.62
CA SER A 407 5.21 5.23 0.77
C SER A 407 4.71 4.92 2.18
N LEU A 408 4.17 3.71 2.38
CA LEU A 408 3.94 3.21 3.73
C LEU A 408 5.28 2.88 4.42
N PRO A 409 5.35 2.90 5.76
CA PRO A 409 6.41 2.25 6.52
C PRO A 409 6.56 0.77 6.13
N LEU A 410 7.69 0.17 6.47
CA LEU A 410 7.98 -1.21 6.09
C LEU A 410 8.59 -2.00 7.24
N SER A 411 8.37 -3.31 7.20
CA SER A 411 8.88 -4.26 8.16
C SER A 411 9.56 -5.42 7.43
N TYR A 412 10.74 -5.77 7.93
CA TYR A 412 11.50 -6.94 7.48
C TYR A 412 11.49 -7.97 8.60
N ILE A 413 11.00 -9.17 8.32
CA ILE A 413 10.79 -10.21 9.35
C ILE A 413 11.65 -11.41 9.01
N SER A 414 12.68 -11.68 9.81
CA SER A 414 13.57 -12.82 9.58
C SER A 414 13.17 -14.06 10.37
N LEU A 415 13.66 -15.22 9.91
CA LEU A 415 13.61 -16.48 10.63
C LEU A 415 15.06 -17.00 10.83
N PRO A 416 15.55 -17.21 12.07
CA PRO A 416 14.95 -16.77 13.34
C PRO A 416 14.85 -15.23 13.41
N GLU A 417 14.11 -14.72 14.41
CA GLU A 417 13.87 -13.28 14.57
C GLU A 417 15.18 -12.54 14.87
N ILE A 418 15.55 -11.62 13.99
CA ILE A 418 16.73 -10.75 14.06
C ILE A 418 16.24 -9.31 13.94
N ARG A 419 16.93 -8.41 14.63
CA ARG A 419 16.70 -6.97 14.57
C ARG A 419 17.09 -6.38 13.22
N LEU A 420 16.13 -5.79 12.51
CA LEU A 420 16.29 -5.25 11.17
C LEU A 420 15.90 -3.76 11.06
N GLU A 421 15.73 -3.05 12.19
CA GLU A 421 15.19 -1.69 12.25
C GLU A 421 16.02 -0.69 11.40
N THR A 422 17.35 -0.85 11.36
CA THR A 422 18.22 -0.01 10.52
C THR A 422 17.96 -0.23 9.01
N TYR A 423 17.73 -1.48 8.61
CA TYR A 423 17.40 -1.80 7.22
C TYR A 423 16.00 -1.31 6.87
N GLU A 424 15.06 -1.42 7.81
CA GLU A 424 13.70 -0.90 7.66
C GLU A 424 13.70 0.62 7.44
N GLU A 425 14.42 1.39 8.26
CA GLU A 425 14.50 2.85 8.08
C GLU A 425 15.19 3.22 6.76
N GLN A 426 16.25 2.49 6.39
CA GLN A 426 16.96 2.70 5.11
C GLN A 426 16.04 2.43 3.91
N GLY A 427 15.33 1.29 3.92
CA GLY A 427 14.36 0.94 2.89
C GLY A 427 13.20 1.94 2.84
N TYR A 428 12.68 2.34 3.99
CA TYR A 428 11.55 3.26 4.08
C TYR A 428 11.91 4.64 3.55
N SER A 429 13.05 5.17 3.99
CA SER A 429 13.59 6.43 3.50
C SER A 429 13.78 6.41 1.99
N TYR A 430 14.38 5.34 1.46
CA TYR A 430 14.59 5.20 0.03
C TYR A 430 13.26 5.18 -0.74
N LEU A 431 12.36 4.24 -0.41
CA LEU A 431 11.12 4.01 -1.18
C LEU A 431 10.19 5.23 -1.15
N SER A 432 10.10 5.92 -0.01
CA SER A 432 9.32 7.16 0.08
C SER A 432 9.86 8.27 -0.84
N THR A 433 11.17 8.35 -1.04
CA THR A 433 11.79 9.38 -1.89
C THR A 433 11.78 9.07 -3.39
N LEU A 434 11.29 7.88 -3.79
CA LEU A 434 11.19 7.53 -5.21
C LEU A 434 10.19 8.41 -5.96
N SER A 435 9.22 9.00 -5.27
CA SER A 435 8.03 9.61 -5.89
C SER A 435 7.31 8.66 -6.85
N ASP A 436 7.28 7.37 -6.51
CA ASP A 436 6.56 6.37 -7.29
C ASP A 436 5.04 6.55 -7.12
N SER A 437 4.33 6.75 -8.23
CA SER A 437 2.89 7.04 -8.21
C SER A 437 2.04 5.89 -7.65
N TYR A 438 2.50 4.63 -7.74
CA TYR A 438 1.79 3.49 -7.20
C TYR A 438 1.93 3.42 -5.68
N LEU A 439 3.15 3.64 -5.16
CA LEU A 439 3.39 3.71 -3.71
C LEU A 439 2.61 4.85 -3.06
N VAL A 440 2.61 6.03 -3.69
CA VAL A 440 1.83 7.19 -3.24
C VAL A 440 0.33 6.90 -3.24
N GLN A 441 -0.19 6.22 -4.27
CA GLN A 441 -1.60 5.83 -4.30
C GLN A 441 -1.95 4.82 -3.20
N VAL A 442 -1.05 3.88 -2.87
CA VAL A 442 -1.26 2.96 -1.74
C VAL A 442 -1.38 3.72 -0.43
N VAL A 443 -0.54 4.75 -0.19
CA VAL A 443 -0.68 5.62 0.99
C VAL A 443 -2.01 6.37 1.00
N ARG A 444 -2.42 6.93 -0.15
CA ARG A 444 -3.68 7.67 -0.27
C ARG A 444 -4.89 6.78 0.04
N TYR A 445 -4.96 5.57 -0.49
CA TYR A 445 -6.07 4.66 -0.17
C TYR A 445 -6.00 4.12 1.26
N SER A 446 -4.81 3.80 1.77
CA SER A 446 -4.63 3.32 3.15
C SER A 446 -5.00 4.40 4.19
N SER A 447 -4.68 5.66 3.90
CA SER A 447 -5.08 6.81 4.73
C SER A 447 -6.58 7.03 4.69
N LEU A 448 -7.25 6.92 3.53
CA LEU A 448 -8.71 6.99 3.44
C LEU A 448 -9.39 5.88 4.26
N PHE A 449 -8.92 4.63 4.14
CA PHE A 449 -9.44 3.53 4.94
C PHE A 449 -9.34 3.82 6.44
N SER A 450 -8.15 4.26 6.88
CA SER A 450 -7.89 4.57 8.28
C SER A 450 -8.72 5.75 8.78
N LEU A 451 -8.85 6.80 7.96
CA LEU A 451 -9.67 7.98 8.25
C LEU A 451 -11.15 7.64 8.32
N PHE A 452 -11.68 6.86 7.38
CA PHE A 452 -13.07 6.44 7.39
C PHE A 452 -13.40 5.61 8.63
N LYS A 453 -12.48 4.74 9.05
CA LYS A 453 -12.63 4.00 10.29
C LYS A 453 -12.55 4.92 11.53
N GLU A 454 -11.56 5.81 11.58
CA GLU A 454 -11.34 6.78 12.66
C GLU A 454 -12.59 7.63 12.93
N PHE A 455 -13.17 8.19 11.87
CA PHE A 455 -14.28 9.15 11.97
C PHE A 455 -15.65 8.51 11.69
N SER A 456 -15.70 7.19 11.64
CA SER A 456 -16.92 6.41 11.38
C SER A 456 -17.67 6.87 10.11
N ILE A 457 -16.94 7.18 9.04
CA ILE A 457 -17.52 7.44 7.72
C ILE A 457 -17.70 6.09 7.04
N PHE A 458 -18.91 5.79 6.59
CA PHE A 458 -19.21 4.50 6.00
C PHE A 458 -20.02 4.63 4.71
N LYS A 459 -20.09 3.56 3.92
CA LYS A 459 -21.09 3.45 2.84
C LYS A 459 -22.03 2.30 3.20
N ASN A 460 -23.34 2.54 3.09
CA ASN A 460 -24.31 1.47 3.21
C ASN A 460 -24.32 0.72 1.89
N GLY A 461 -23.66 -0.42 1.88
CA GLY A 461 -23.72 -1.37 0.79
C GLY A 461 -23.77 -2.76 1.36
N ASP A 462 -24.63 -3.59 0.79
CA ASP A 462 -24.43 -5.03 0.87
C ASP A 462 -23.17 -5.30 0.07
N LEU A 463 -22.02 -5.34 0.73
CA LEU A 463 -20.98 -6.23 0.24
C LEU A 463 -21.60 -7.63 0.35
N ALA A 464 -22.36 -8.03 -0.66
CA ALA A 464 -22.39 -9.44 -1.05
C ALA A 464 -20.92 -9.89 -1.01
N TYR A 465 -20.64 -11.05 -0.43
CA TYR A 465 -19.30 -11.55 -0.12
C TYR A 465 -18.75 -11.18 1.27
N GLY A 466 -19.51 -11.57 2.30
CA GLY A 466 -19.02 -11.85 3.65
C GLY A 466 -18.40 -13.25 3.82
N ILE A 467 -17.93 -13.89 2.73
CA ILE A 467 -17.17 -15.13 2.84
C ILE A 467 -15.71 -14.77 3.05
N ASP A 468 -15.25 -14.74 4.30
CA ASP A 468 -13.85 -14.48 4.65
C ASP A 468 -12.89 -15.24 3.71
N TYR A 469 -11.75 -14.63 3.36
CA TYR A 469 -10.72 -15.26 2.51
C TYR A 469 -10.43 -16.68 2.98
N ASP A 470 -10.32 -16.87 4.29
CA ASP A 470 -10.13 -18.15 4.96
C ASP A 470 -11.16 -19.21 4.54
N TYR A 471 -12.42 -18.82 4.35
CA TYR A 471 -13.46 -19.72 3.90
C TYR A 471 -13.31 -20.07 2.41
N ARG A 472 -13.03 -19.08 1.55
CA ARG A 472 -12.84 -19.35 0.09
C ARG A 472 -11.66 -20.27 -0.16
N MET A 473 -10.56 -20.04 0.54
CA MET A 473 -9.40 -20.92 0.42
C MET A 473 -9.67 -22.30 0.98
N LYS A 474 -10.34 -22.38 2.13
CA LYS A 474 -10.77 -23.66 2.67
C LYS A 474 -11.61 -24.43 1.67
N GLU A 475 -12.59 -23.78 1.04
CA GLU A 475 -13.44 -24.39 0.01
C GLU A 475 -12.62 -24.84 -1.21
N PHE A 476 -11.76 -23.97 -1.75
CA PHE A 476 -10.90 -24.30 -2.88
C PHE A 476 -9.96 -25.47 -2.55
N THR A 477 -9.26 -25.42 -1.41
CA THR A 477 -8.39 -26.50 -0.94
C THR A 477 -9.16 -27.80 -0.73
N GLN A 478 -10.35 -27.76 -0.13
CA GLN A 478 -11.20 -28.94 0.02
C GLN A 478 -11.60 -29.55 -1.32
N ASN A 479 -11.96 -28.71 -2.30
CA ASN A 479 -12.31 -29.14 -3.64
C ASN A 479 -11.11 -29.78 -4.37
N GLU A 480 -9.93 -29.19 -4.28
CA GLU A 480 -8.72 -29.73 -4.91
C GLU A 480 -8.25 -31.02 -4.24
N VAL A 481 -8.30 -31.12 -2.90
CA VAL A 481 -7.98 -32.38 -2.20
C VAL A 481 -9.01 -33.46 -2.52
N SER A 482 -10.29 -33.12 -2.65
CA SER A 482 -11.35 -34.09 -3.02
C SER A 482 -11.16 -34.62 -4.44
N LYS A 483 -10.79 -33.76 -5.40
CA LYS A 483 -10.43 -34.19 -6.77
C LYS A 483 -9.22 -35.10 -6.76
N PHE A 484 -8.16 -34.71 -6.03
CA PHE A 484 -6.97 -35.53 -5.88
C PHE A 484 -7.31 -36.93 -5.36
N LYS A 485 -8.09 -37.03 -4.27
CA LYS A 485 -8.57 -38.32 -3.73
C LYS A 485 -9.28 -39.18 -4.78
N HIS A 486 -10.14 -38.55 -5.59
CA HIS A 486 -10.87 -39.23 -6.65
C HIS A 486 -9.93 -39.76 -7.75
N GLU A 487 -8.97 -38.95 -8.20
CA GLU A 487 -8.01 -39.31 -9.26
C GLU A 487 -7.09 -40.47 -8.86
N ILE A 488 -6.66 -40.52 -7.59
CA ILE A 488 -5.81 -41.62 -7.09
C ILE A 488 -6.61 -42.86 -6.66
N GLN A 489 -7.94 -42.86 -6.84
CA GLN A 489 -8.85 -43.95 -6.46
C GLN A 489 -8.72 -44.40 -4.99
N VAL A 490 -8.35 -43.49 -4.10
CA VAL A 490 -8.19 -43.79 -2.67
C VAL A 490 -9.56 -43.67 -2.00
N SER A 491 -10.11 -44.79 -1.52
CA SER A 491 -11.38 -44.78 -0.79
C SER A 491 -11.26 -43.98 0.51
N ASP A 492 -12.31 -43.26 0.90
CA ASP A 492 -12.35 -42.51 2.16
C ASP A 492 -12.15 -43.42 3.39
N ASP A 493 -12.50 -44.70 3.27
CA ASP A 493 -12.32 -45.70 4.32
C ASP A 493 -10.90 -46.25 4.43
N SER A 494 -10.09 -46.13 3.37
CA SER A 494 -8.69 -46.51 3.38
C SER A 494 -7.92 -45.62 4.34
N VAL A 495 -6.87 -46.14 4.97
CA VAL A 495 -6.11 -45.34 5.94
C VAL A 495 -5.36 -44.19 5.27
N LEU A 496 -4.98 -44.32 3.99
CA LEU A 496 -4.46 -43.19 3.22
C LEU A 496 -5.56 -42.14 3.00
N GLY A 497 -6.78 -42.55 2.65
CA GLY A 497 -7.95 -41.67 2.53
C GLY A 497 -8.32 -40.96 3.83
N LYS A 498 -8.24 -41.67 4.97
CA LYS A 498 -8.40 -41.10 6.31
C LYS A 498 -7.26 -40.15 6.69
N LYS A 499 -6.01 -40.48 6.38
CA LYS A 499 -4.86 -39.57 6.63
C LYS A 499 -4.94 -38.29 5.80
N ILE A 500 -5.27 -38.41 4.51
CA ILE A 500 -5.51 -37.25 3.63
C ILE A 500 -6.71 -36.46 4.14
N GLY A 501 -7.82 -37.14 4.48
CA GLY A 501 -9.02 -36.50 5.04
C GLY A 501 -8.77 -35.77 6.36
N ASN A 502 -7.94 -36.34 7.24
CA ASN A 502 -7.56 -35.74 8.51
C ASN A 502 -6.56 -34.60 8.34
N ALA A 503 -5.76 -34.57 7.27
CA ALA A 503 -4.85 -33.47 6.96
C ALA A 503 -5.60 -32.21 6.48
N ILE A 504 -6.80 -32.34 5.92
CA ILE A 504 -7.60 -31.20 5.42
C ILE A 504 -7.93 -30.20 6.53
N PRO A 505 -8.43 -30.60 7.72
CA PRO A 505 -8.58 -29.69 8.85
C PRO A 505 -7.30 -28.95 9.22
N TYR A 506 -6.15 -29.65 9.29
CA TYR A 506 -4.87 -29.03 9.63
C TYR A 506 -4.38 -28.05 8.57
N LEU A 507 -4.51 -28.39 7.27
CA LEU A 507 -4.21 -27.47 6.17
C LEU A 507 -5.14 -26.25 6.20
N SER A 508 -6.43 -26.47 6.45
CA SER A 508 -7.41 -25.40 6.62
C SER A 508 -7.15 -24.53 7.85
N GLU A 509 -6.49 -25.05 8.89
CA GLU A 509 -6.17 -24.33 10.12
C GLU A 509 -4.88 -23.55 9.98
N SER A 510 -3.85 -24.11 9.33
CA SER A 510 -2.64 -23.39 8.91
C SER A 510 -2.94 -22.25 7.92
N LEU A 511 -4.00 -22.39 7.11
CA LEU A 511 -4.47 -21.37 6.16
C LEU A 511 -5.21 -20.19 6.81
N LYS A 512 -5.71 -20.30 8.05
CA LYS A 512 -6.40 -19.19 8.75
C LYS A 512 -5.47 -18.07 9.21
N GLY A 513 -4.18 -18.18 8.89
CA GLY A 513 -3.15 -17.27 9.38
C GLY A 513 -2.88 -17.45 10.87
N THR A 514 -1.63 -17.24 11.25
CA THR A 514 -1.23 -17.04 12.63
C THR A 514 -1.96 -15.83 13.19
N SER A 515 -3.05 -16.09 13.91
CA SER A 515 -3.72 -15.05 14.68
C SER A 515 -2.73 -14.49 15.70
N GLU A 516 -2.94 -13.26 16.18
CA GLU A 516 -2.10 -12.61 17.20
C GLU A 516 -1.87 -13.50 18.46
N LYS A 517 -2.75 -14.49 18.69
CA LYS A 517 -2.61 -15.56 19.69
C LYS A 517 -1.41 -16.50 19.48
N ASP A 518 -1.02 -16.77 18.24
CA ASP A 518 0.06 -17.72 17.92
C ASP A 518 1.45 -17.11 18.15
N ARG A 519 1.55 -15.77 18.26
CA ARG A 519 2.77 -15.10 18.76
C ARG A 519 2.99 -15.29 20.27
N THR A 520 2.00 -15.79 21.00
CA THR A 520 2.04 -15.99 22.47
C THR A 520 1.99 -17.45 22.92
N LEU A 521 2.16 -18.42 22.01
CA LEU A 521 2.27 -19.82 22.41
C LEU A 521 3.57 -20.02 23.21
N SER A 522 3.39 -20.02 24.54
CA SER A 522 4.38 -20.33 25.57
C SER A 522 5.17 -21.61 25.23
N PRO A 523 6.46 -21.70 25.65
CA PRO A 523 7.24 -22.93 25.63
C PRO A 523 6.58 -24.15 26.30
N GLU A 524 5.45 -23.98 27.00
CA GLU A 524 4.72 -25.04 27.72
C GLU A 524 3.97 -26.04 26.81
N ILE A 525 3.83 -25.79 25.51
CA ILE A 525 3.36 -26.82 24.55
C ILE A 525 4.51 -27.76 24.13
N ALA A 526 5.75 -27.46 24.53
CA ALA A 526 6.90 -28.37 24.34
C ALA A 526 6.94 -29.55 25.33
N SER A 527 5.94 -29.72 26.19
CA SER A 527 5.89 -30.84 27.15
C SER A 527 4.48 -31.43 27.31
N ALA A 528 4.07 -32.29 26.38
CA ALA A 528 3.02 -33.28 26.62
C ALA A 528 3.31 -34.57 25.84
N GLN A 529 3.50 -35.66 26.60
CA GLN A 529 3.74 -37.04 26.17
C GLN A 529 2.48 -37.70 25.58
N LEU A 530 2.66 -38.88 24.93
CA LEU A 530 1.71 -39.96 24.53
C LEU A 530 1.58 -40.08 22.98
N TYR A 531 1.72 -41.22 22.28
CA TYR A 531 1.77 -42.66 22.60
C TYR A 531 2.52 -43.43 21.49
N GLN A 532 3.25 -44.49 21.86
CA GLN A 532 3.64 -45.61 21.00
C GLN A 532 2.39 -46.43 20.65
N GLN A 533 2.09 -46.71 19.36
CA GLN A 533 1.62 -48.01 18.82
C GLN A 533 1.61 -47.94 17.28
N GLN A 534 2.35 -48.84 16.62
CA GLN A 534 2.28 -49.04 15.16
C GLN A 534 1.10 -49.93 14.78
N PRO A 535 0.55 -49.77 13.56
CA PRO A 535 -0.10 -50.91 12.91
C PRO A 535 0.42 -51.19 11.48
N LEU A 536 0.66 -52.49 11.26
CA LEU A 536 1.47 -53.15 10.24
C LEU A 536 0.63 -53.65 9.02
N TRP A 537 -0.29 -52.84 8.47
CA TRP A 537 -1.26 -53.31 7.44
C TRP A 537 -0.96 -52.82 6.00
N PHE A 538 0.28 -52.43 5.67
CA PHE A 538 0.67 -51.84 4.36
C PHE A 538 0.97 -52.82 3.21
N LEU A 539 0.32 -53.99 3.15
CA LEU A 539 0.57 -54.99 2.11
C LEU A 539 -0.67 -55.27 1.26
N THR A 540 -1.03 -54.32 0.40
CA THR A 540 -1.83 -54.60 -0.81
C THR A 540 -1.06 -54.15 -2.05
N PRO A 541 -0.92 -55.01 -3.08
CA PRO A 541 -0.21 -54.64 -4.30
C PRO A 541 -1.04 -53.62 -5.09
N LEU A 542 -0.45 -52.45 -5.34
CA LEU A 542 -0.98 -51.44 -6.26
C LEU A 542 -0.49 -51.72 -7.69
N PRO A 543 -1.25 -51.29 -8.74
CA PRO A 543 -0.85 -51.44 -10.14
C PRO A 543 0.51 -50.79 -10.44
N SER A 544 1.27 -51.38 -11.38
CA SER A 544 2.67 -51.03 -11.69
C SER A 544 2.90 -49.57 -12.09
N GLU A 545 1.92 -48.93 -12.74
CA GLU A 545 2.01 -47.55 -13.20
C GLU A 545 1.88 -46.52 -12.04
N GLN A 546 1.27 -46.92 -10.93
CA GLN A 546 1.16 -46.12 -9.71
C GLN A 546 2.34 -46.37 -8.76
N LYS A 547 3.14 -47.41 -9.01
CA LYS A 547 4.14 -47.93 -8.07
C LYS A 547 5.37 -47.04 -7.94
N GLU A 548 5.88 -46.42 -9.01
CA GLU A 548 6.98 -45.45 -8.94
C GLU A 548 6.57 -44.18 -8.19
N LYS A 549 5.41 -43.63 -8.58
CA LYS A 549 4.81 -42.44 -7.96
C LYS A 549 4.54 -42.63 -6.47
N LEU A 550 3.98 -43.78 -6.06
CA LEU A 550 3.75 -44.09 -4.65
C LEU A 550 5.02 -44.52 -3.89
N THR A 551 6.04 -45.07 -4.56
CA THR A 551 7.31 -45.40 -3.88
C THR A 551 8.03 -44.12 -3.46
N PHE A 552 8.03 -43.08 -4.30
CA PHE A 552 8.53 -41.75 -3.94
C PHE A 552 7.76 -41.14 -2.75
N ILE A 553 6.43 -41.23 -2.76
CA ILE A 553 5.58 -40.77 -1.64
C ILE A 553 5.87 -41.57 -0.36
N LYS A 554 6.03 -42.89 -0.51
CA LYS A 554 6.31 -43.79 0.61
C LYS A 554 7.67 -43.48 1.21
N GLU A 555 8.68 -43.18 0.41
CA GLU A 555 10.01 -42.75 0.87
C GLU A 555 9.99 -41.36 1.52
N LEU A 556 9.27 -40.39 0.96
CA LEU A 556 9.07 -39.05 1.55
C LEU A 556 8.36 -39.11 2.91
N LEU A 557 7.30 -39.90 3.01
CA LEU A 557 6.57 -40.13 4.25
C LEU A 557 7.42 -40.94 5.25
N LEU A 558 8.15 -41.96 4.81
CA LEU A 558 9.02 -42.76 5.68
C LEU A 558 10.21 -41.98 6.24
N LEU A 559 10.75 -41.00 5.50
CA LEU A 559 11.82 -40.12 5.98
C LEU A 559 11.36 -39.14 7.07
N HIS A 560 10.05 -38.88 7.20
CA HIS A 560 9.52 -37.84 8.08
C HIS A 560 8.63 -38.38 9.22
N ILE A 561 8.34 -39.68 9.27
CA ILE A 561 7.50 -40.30 10.32
C ILE A 561 8.15 -40.27 11.72
N ASP A 562 9.48 -40.09 11.82
CA ASP A 562 10.22 -40.09 13.10
C ASP A 562 10.51 -38.68 13.68
N GLU A 563 10.08 -37.58 13.04
CA GLU A 563 10.25 -36.22 13.58
C GLU A 563 8.95 -35.63 14.16
N PRO A 564 8.85 -35.37 15.49
CA PRO A 564 7.64 -34.85 16.13
C PRO A 564 7.33 -33.38 15.83
N LYS A 565 8.13 -32.69 15.01
CA LYS A 565 8.01 -31.27 14.67
C LYS A 565 7.61 -31.06 13.20
N LEU A 566 6.71 -31.89 12.69
CA LEU A 566 6.22 -31.78 11.32
C LEU A 566 5.55 -30.41 11.08
N GLN A 567 6.22 -29.54 10.33
CA GLN A 567 5.55 -28.48 9.59
C GLN A 567 4.87 -29.14 8.38
N TRP A 568 3.66 -29.69 8.56
CA TRP A 568 2.87 -30.30 7.48
C TRP A 568 2.83 -29.54 6.13
N PRO A 569 2.90 -28.19 6.07
CA PRO A 569 3.01 -27.47 4.80
C PRO A 569 4.20 -27.90 3.91
N SER A 570 5.35 -28.25 4.49
CA SER A 570 6.56 -28.61 3.72
C SER A 570 6.54 -30.04 3.14
N LEU A 571 5.62 -30.90 3.58
CA LEU A 571 5.38 -32.23 3.01
C LEU A 571 4.27 -32.24 1.97
N VAL A 572 3.24 -31.41 2.18
CA VAL A 572 2.09 -31.30 1.27
C VAL A 572 2.47 -30.52 0.01
N ALA A 573 3.27 -29.46 0.10
CA ALA A 573 3.68 -28.70 -1.08
C ALA A 573 4.47 -29.53 -2.11
N PRO A 574 5.44 -30.41 -1.75
CA PRO A 574 6.08 -31.34 -2.69
C PRO A 574 5.13 -32.44 -3.21
N LEU A 575 4.24 -32.96 -2.36
CA LEU A 575 3.23 -33.95 -2.76
C LEU A 575 2.22 -33.35 -3.75
N VAL A 576 1.85 -32.08 -3.56
CA VAL A 576 1.02 -31.35 -4.50
C VAL A 576 1.86 -30.96 -5.72
N SER A 577 3.07 -30.44 -5.62
CA SER A 577 3.86 -30.01 -6.80
C SER A 577 4.33 -31.15 -7.70
N VAL A 578 4.60 -32.34 -7.14
CA VAL A 578 5.01 -33.53 -7.90
C VAL A 578 3.83 -34.19 -8.63
N PHE A 579 2.59 -33.95 -8.17
CA PHE A 579 1.38 -34.57 -8.73
C PHE A 579 0.38 -33.59 -9.34
N ALA A 580 0.47 -32.32 -8.99
CA ALA A 580 -0.36 -31.28 -9.54
C ALA A 580 0.15 -30.98 -10.93
N ASP A 581 -0.75 -31.15 -11.88
CA ASP A 581 -0.93 -30.19 -12.94
C ASP A 581 -0.98 -28.78 -12.32
N THR A 582 0.20 -28.21 -12.04
CA THR A 582 0.37 -26.91 -11.36
C THR A 582 -0.28 -25.82 -12.21
N GLU A 583 -0.21 -25.98 -13.53
CA GLU A 583 -0.95 -25.19 -14.49
C GLU A 583 -2.47 -25.34 -14.32
N GLY A 584 -2.97 -26.57 -14.19
CA GLY A 584 -4.36 -26.85 -13.88
C GLY A 584 -4.83 -26.26 -12.55
N ILE A 585 -4.04 -26.34 -11.47
CA ILE A 585 -4.39 -25.72 -10.18
C ILE A 585 -4.48 -24.20 -10.33
N LYS A 586 -3.47 -23.57 -10.95
CA LYS A 586 -3.48 -22.13 -11.26
C LYS A 586 -4.73 -21.74 -12.04
N GLN A 587 -5.05 -22.44 -13.12
CA GLN A 587 -6.22 -22.17 -13.95
C GLN A 587 -7.53 -22.35 -13.18
N ARG A 588 -7.65 -23.40 -12.35
CA ARG A 588 -8.84 -23.63 -11.51
C ARG A 588 -8.98 -22.58 -10.42
N TYR A 589 -7.88 -22.16 -9.79
CA TYR A 589 -7.88 -21.08 -8.80
C TYR A 589 -8.33 -19.76 -9.44
N SER A 590 -7.73 -19.38 -10.57
CA SER A 590 -8.12 -18.17 -11.29
C SER A 590 -9.59 -18.24 -11.73
N LYS A 591 -10.05 -19.38 -12.26
CA LYS A 591 -11.45 -19.60 -12.66
C LYS A 591 -12.40 -19.49 -11.48
N HIS A 592 -12.11 -20.13 -10.35
CA HIS A 592 -12.90 -20.05 -9.12
C HIS A 592 -13.08 -18.58 -8.68
N LEU A 593 -12.00 -17.80 -8.78
CA LEU A 593 -12.06 -16.38 -8.47
C LEU A 593 -12.83 -15.56 -9.54
N GLN A 594 -12.83 -15.97 -10.82
CA GLN A 594 -13.56 -15.29 -11.91
C GLN A 594 -15.07 -15.47 -11.79
N GLU A 595 -15.50 -16.65 -11.36
CA GLU A 595 -16.92 -16.99 -11.20
C GLU A 595 -17.63 -16.13 -10.13
N MET A 596 -16.88 -15.50 -9.22
CA MET A 596 -17.44 -14.59 -8.21
C MET A 596 -17.89 -13.24 -8.77
N LYS A 597 -17.23 -12.73 -9.82
CA LYS A 597 -17.51 -11.42 -10.43
C LYS A 597 -17.35 -11.48 -11.96
N PRO A 598 -18.22 -12.24 -12.65
CA PRO A 598 -18.05 -12.52 -14.08
C PRO A 598 -18.07 -11.25 -14.95
N ASP A 599 -18.78 -10.21 -14.52
CA ASP A 599 -19.01 -8.98 -15.29
C ASP A 599 -18.11 -7.80 -14.90
N SER A 600 -17.01 -8.04 -14.19
CA SER A 600 -16.09 -6.97 -13.81
C SER A 600 -15.37 -6.31 -15.00
N TRP A 601 -15.00 -5.04 -14.83
CA TRP A 601 -14.14 -4.28 -15.74
C TRP A 601 -12.66 -4.29 -15.33
N VAL A 602 -12.39 -4.78 -14.13
CA VAL A 602 -11.06 -4.94 -13.56
C VAL A 602 -10.94 -6.35 -13.02
N ARG A 603 -9.79 -6.98 -13.26
CA ARG A 603 -9.38 -8.23 -12.65
C ARG A 603 -8.05 -8.03 -11.96
N THR A 604 -8.07 -8.13 -10.63
CA THR A 604 -6.84 -8.10 -9.84
C THR A 604 -6.07 -9.40 -10.07
N PRO A 605 -4.74 -9.35 -10.32
CA PRO A 605 -3.93 -10.56 -10.38
C PRO A 605 -4.11 -11.39 -9.11
N SER A 606 -4.46 -12.65 -9.29
CA SER A 606 -4.65 -13.60 -8.21
C SER A 606 -3.52 -14.61 -8.11
N ILE A 607 -2.67 -14.66 -9.14
CA ILE A 607 -1.50 -15.52 -9.21
C ILE A 607 -0.28 -14.64 -9.39
N VAL A 608 0.79 -15.00 -8.69
CA VAL A 608 2.10 -14.40 -8.84
C VAL A 608 3.04 -15.51 -9.27
N VAL A 609 3.78 -15.28 -10.35
CA VAL A 609 4.87 -16.15 -10.79
C VAL A 609 6.14 -15.32 -10.80
N SER A 610 7.20 -15.80 -10.16
CA SER A 610 8.47 -15.09 -10.04
C SER A 610 9.65 -15.95 -10.44
N SER A 611 10.64 -15.32 -11.09
CA SER A 611 11.91 -15.95 -11.44
C SER A 611 13.03 -15.39 -10.56
N ASN A 612 13.58 -16.22 -9.68
CA ASN A 612 14.99 -16.21 -9.27
C ASN A 612 15.35 -17.27 -8.23
N SER A 613 16.56 -17.81 -8.38
CA SER A 613 17.25 -18.81 -7.55
C SER A 613 17.75 -18.28 -6.19
N ILE A 614 17.04 -17.37 -5.53
CA ILE A 614 17.30 -17.16 -4.10
C ILE A 614 16.71 -18.41 -3.45
N SER A 615 17.56 -19.36 -3.08
CA SER A 615 17.22 -20.70 -2.63
C SER A 615 16.48 -20.75 -1.28
N THR A 616 15.70 -19.72 -0.93
CA THR A 616 15.16 -19.51 0.41
C THR A 616 13.84 -18.74 0.37
N ASP A 617 13.01 -19.04 1.37
CA ASP A 617 11.67 -18.53 1.61
C ASP A 617 11.61 -16.98 1.65
N VAL A 618 11.42 -16.37 0.47
CA VAL A 618 11.08 -14.94 0.34
C VAL A 618 9.56 -14.82 0.22
N PHE A 619 8.93 -14.23 1.22
CA PHE A 619 7.48 -14.01 1.26
C PHE A 619 7.16 -12.57 1.67
N GLY A 620 5.92 -12.12 1.50
CA GLY A 620 5.58 -10.74 1.83
C GLY A 620 4.17 -10.33 1.48
N GLY A 621 3.71 -9.21 2.03
CA GLY A 621 2.34 -8.74 1.85
C GLY A 621 2.09 -7.33 2.38
N HIS A 622 0.80 -7.03 2.52
CA HIS A 622 0.26 -5.83 3.13
C HIS A 622 -0.80 -6.21 4.17
N LEU A 623 -0.58 -5.78 5.41
CA LEU A 623 -1.62 -5.76 6.42
C LEU A 623 -2.02 -4.31 6.68
N ILE A 624 -3.15 -3.89 6.12
CA ILE A 624 -3.75 -2.60 6.42
C ILE A 624 -4.71 -2.81 7.59
N ALA A 625 -4.17 -2.63 8.78
CA ALA A 625 -4.96 -2.59 10.00
C ALA A 625 -5.07 -1.14 10.45
N TYR A 626 -6.27 -0.74 10.87
CA TYR A 626 -6.39 0.51 11.60
C TYR A 626 -5.84 0.29 13.02
N LYS A 627 -4.64 0.83 13.25
CA LYS A 627 -3.97 0.94 14.55
C LYS A 627 -3.27 2.31 14.63
N PRO A 628 -4.01 3.43 14.65
CA PRO A 628 -3.37 4.73 14.80
C PRO A 628 -2.73 4.82 16.18
N SER A 629 -1.49 5.31 16.22
CA SER A 629 -0.88 5.71 17.49
C SER A 629 -1.69 6.89 18.03
N SER A 630 -2.40 6.67 19.14
CA SER A 630 -3.27 7.69 19.72
C SER A 630 -2.67 8.26 21.00
N PHE A 631 -2.55 9.58 21.03
CA PHE A 631 -2.03 10.33 22.17
C PHE A 631 -3.06 11.35 22.63
N LYS A 632 -3.18 11.50 23.96
CA LYS A 632 -3.94 12.58 24.58
C LYS A 632 -3.02 13.37 25.50
N PHE A 633 -3.00 14.68 25.29
CA PHE A 633 -2.40 15.62 26.21
C PHE A 633 -3.49 16.11 27.15
N GLU A 634 -3.25 16.01 28.47
CA GLU A 634 -4.16 16.54 29.46
C GLU A 634 -3.55 17.79 30.09
N GLU A 635 -3.99 18.97 29.67
CA GLU A 635 -3.84 20.18 30.48
C GLU A 635 -4.78 20.07 31.68
N THR A 636 -4.33 19.38 32.73
CA THR A 636 -5.07 19.42 33.98
C THR A 636 -4.89 20.79 34.61
N SER A 637 -5.98 21.45 35.02
CA SER A 637 -5.95 22.69 35.83
C SER A 637 -5.26 22.51 37.20
N THR A 638 -4.85 21.28 37.53
CA THR A 638 -4.04 20.89 38.69
C THR A 638 -2.56 20.63 38.36
N ALA A 639 -2.14 20.67 37.10
CA ALA A 639 -0.75 20.48 36.73
C ALA A 639 0.07 21.68 37.27
N VAL A 640 1.12 21.39 38.04
CA VAL A 640 2.04 22.44 38.50
C VAL A 640 2.74 23.00 37.27
N LYS A 641 2.98 24.31 37.25
CA LYS A 641 3.70 25.02 36.17
C LYS A 641 5.00 24.28 35.85
N GLY A 642 5.08 23.59 34.70
CA GLY A 642 6.22 22.77 34.29
C GLY A 642 5.95 21.25 34.13
N GLU A 643 4.72 20.77 34.35
CA GLU A 643 4.36 19.36 34.16
C GLU A 643 3.61 19.14 32.84
N ILE A 644 4.09 18.25 31.97
CA ILE A 644 3.37 17.76 30.79
C ILE A 644 3.00 16.29 31.03
N LYS A 645 1.70 15.97 30.99
CA LYS A 645 1.19 14.59 31.06
C LYS A 645 0.84 14.09 29.68
N ILE A 646 1.56 13.08 29.23
CA ILE A 646 1.28 12.36 27.97
C ILE A 646 0.63 11.03 28.33
N SER A 647 -0.61 10.85 27.90
CA SER A 647 -1.32 9.57 28.01
C SER A 647 -1.33 8.86 26.66
N LEU A 648 -0.75 7.67 26.60
CA LEU A 648 -0.93 6.75 25.48
C LEU A 648 -2.32 6.13 25.59
N LEU A 649 -3.17 6.36 24.59
CA LEU A 649 -4.48 5.72 24.47
C LEU A 649 -4.34 4.57 23.47
N GLY A 650 -4.09 3.34 23.94
CA GLY A 650 -4.05 2.22 22.99
C GLY A 650 -3.32 0.98 23.48
N LEU A 651 -3.95 0.25 24.40
CA LEU A 651 -3.73 -1.19 24.60
C LEU A 651 -5.07 -1.76 25.06
N GLU A 652 -5.88 -2.20 24.10
CA GLU A 652 -7.06 -3.04 24.38
C GLU A 652 -6.58 -4.47 24.62
N LEU A 653 -6.32 -4.80 25.89
CA LEU A 653 -6.47 -6.18 26.35
C LEU A 653 -7.95 -6.38 26.64
N ILE A 654 -8.54 -7.43 26.07
CA ILE A 654 -9.95 -7.81 26.25
C ILE A 654 -10.28 -7.75 27.75
N GLY A 655 -11.03 -6.72 28.17
CA GLY A 655 -11.47 -6.52 29.56
C GLY A 655 -10.91 -5.31 30.32
N GLY A 656 -10.01 -4.50 29.77
CA GLY A 656 -9.62 -3.24 30.41
C GLY A 656 -8.58 -2.42 29.64
N ALA A 657 -8.77 -1.09 29.60
CA ALA A 657 -7.80 -0.16 29.04
C ALA A 657 -6.56 -0.07 29.96
N LEU A 658 -5.39 -0.36 29.41
CA LEU A 658 -4.10 -0.09 30.05
C LEU A 658 -3.69 1.36 29.70
N SER A 659 -3.58 2.22 30.71
CA SER A 659 -3.07 3.59 30.52
C SER A 659 -1.61 3.63 30.93
N LEU A 660 -0.74 3.92 29.97
CA LEU A 660 0.62 4.38 30.26
C LEU A 660 0.59 5.90 30.35
N SER A 661 0.96 6.42 31.52
CA SER A 661 1.15 7.85 31.74
C SER A 661 2.63 8.15 31.91
N TYR A 662 3.14 9.10 31.14
CA TYR A 662 4.46 9.67 31.37
C TYR A 662 4.29 10.99 32.11
N GLN A 663 4.99 11.12 33.23
CA GLN A 663 5.12 12.39 33.94
C GLN A 663 6.48 12.98 33.57
N ILE A 664 6.46 14.15 32.93
CA ILE A 664 7.66 14.91 32.61
C ILE A 664 7.72 16.06 33.63
N ASP A 665 8.62 15.94 34.60
CA ASP A 665 8.86 16.97 35.62
C ASP A 665 9.97 17.91 35.13
N TYR A 666 9.67 19.21 35.04
CA TYR A 666 10.66 20.25 34.77
C TYR A 666 11.14 20.86 36.09
N HIS A 667 12.38 20.58 36.49
CA HIS A 667 12.95 21.14 37.71
C HIS A 667 13.62 22.51 37.45
N PRO A 668 13.58 23.46 38.41
CA PRO A 668 14.27 24.74 38.30
C PRO A 668 15.79 24.65 38.12
N ASP A 669 16.36 23.48 38.41
CA ASP A 669 17.80 23.19 38.35
C ASP A 669 18.24 22.55 37.02
N ASP A 670 17.54 22.83 35.92
CA ASP A 670 17.89 22.38 34.57
C ASP A 670 17.97 20.83 34.42
N GLU A 671 16.98 20.11 34.94
CA GLU A 671 16.85 18.66 34.73
C GLU A 671 15.42 18.31 34.26
N ILE A 672 15.35 17.49 33.21
CA ILE A 672 14.09 16.88 32.76
C ILE A 672 14.05 15.45 33.26
N VAL A 673 13.10 15.18 34.15
CA VAL A 673 12.88 13.84 34.70
C VAL A 673 11.65 13.25 34.02
N VAL A 674 11.85 12.21 33.20
CA VAL A 674 10.74 11.46 32.60
C VAL A 674 10.46 10.24 33.48
N ARG A 675 9.29 10.23 34.12
CA ARG A 675 8.82 9.13 34.97
C ARG A 675 7.75 8.35 34.23
N LYS A 676 7.97 7.05 34.05
CA LYS A 676 6.97 6.12 33.53
C LYS A 676 6.08 5.64 34.66
N ASN A 677 4.82 6.10 34.68
CA ASN A 677 3.82 5.69 35.66
C ASN A 677 2.82 4.73 34.99
N LEU A 678 2.90 3.46 35.38
CA LEU A 678 1.95 2.42 34.96
C LEU A 678 0.80 2.36 35.98
N ASP A 679 -0.37 2.88 35.65
CA ASP A 679 -1.53 2.79 36.54
C ASP A 679 -2.24 1.44 36.36
N LEU A 680 -1.86 0.47 37.19
CA LEU A 680 -2.45 -0.87 37.23
C LEU A 680 -3.76 -0.94 38.04
N THR A 681 -4.26 0.17 38.59
CA THR A 681 -5.31 0.14 39.61
C THR A 681 -6.65 -0.38 39.09
N LYS A 682 -6.97 -0.10 37.81
CA LYS A 682 -8.17 -0.66 37.16
C LYS A 682 -8.00 -2.15 36.83
N MET A 683 -6.82 -2.55 36.37
CA MET A 683 -6.49 -3.93 36.04
C MET A 683 -6.49 -4.82 37.29
N VAL A 684 -5.93 -4.34 38.41
CA VAL A 684 -5.93 -5.04 39.70
C VAL A 684 -7.35 -5.19 40.27
N LYS A 685 -8.22 -4.18 40.13
CA LYS A 685 -9.63 -4.29 40.57
C LYS A 685 -10.45 -5.25 39.71
N GLN A 686 -10.14 -5.37 38.42
CA GLN A 686 -10.79 -6.32 37.51
C GLN A 686 -10.28 -7.75 37.75
N LEU A 687 -8.95 -7.92 37.86
CA LEU A 687 -8.30 -9.21 38.14
C LEU A 687 -8.57 -9.72 39.57
N ALA A 688 -8.82 -8.84 40.55
CA ALA A 688 -9.22 -9.26 41.90
C ALA A 688 -10.63 -9.88 41.96
N LYS A 689 -11.45 -9.72 40.91
CA LYS A 689 -12.74 -10.43 40.79
C LYS A 689 -12.59 -11.85 40.25
N ASP A 690 -11.56 -12.13 39.46
CA ASP A 690 -11.21 -13.47 38.97
C ASP A 690 -10.13 -14.11 39.84
N ARG A 691 -10.52 -15.08 40.67
CA ARG A 691 -9.68 -15.66 41.75
C ARG A 691 -8.48 -16.51 41.30
N SER A 692 -7.84 -16.24 40.16
CA SER A 692 -6.82 -17.13 39.59
C SER A 692 -5.63 -16.45 38.90
N PHE A 693 -5.10 -15.35 39.44
CA PHE A 693 -3.83 -14.79 38.96
C PHE A 693 -2.91 -14.33 40.09
N VAL A 694 -1.62 -14.68 39.98
CA VAL A 694 -0.51 -14.14 40.80
C VAL A 694 0.10 -12.97 40.03
N VAL A 695 -0.01 -11.74 40.56
CA VAL A 695 0.62 -10.55 39.98
C VAL A 695 1.99 -10.34 40.62
N ARG A 696 3.07 -10.40 39.83
CA ARG A 696 4.39 -9.86 40.22
C ARG A 696 4.49 -8.40 39.78
N LEU A 697 4.70 -7.50 40.73
CA LEU A 697 4.88 -6.06 40.48
C LEU A 697 6.29 -5.78 39.93
N ALA A 698 6.36 -5.05 38.81
CA ALA A 698 7.62 -4.54 38.25
C ALA A 698 8.07 -3.24 38.95
N ARG A 699 9.39 -3.04 39.03
CA ARG A 699 10.04 -1.89 39.69
C ARG A 699 9.75 -0.57 38.96
N ARG A 700 9.71 0.53 39.73
CA ARG A 700 9.80 1.92 39.23
C ARG A 700 11.12 2.11 38.49
N GLU A 701 11.08 2.64 37.28
CA GLU A 701 12.25 3.11 36.55
C GLU A 701 12.11 4.61 36.25
N SER A 702 13.14 5.38 36.55
CA SER A 702 13.27 6.81 36.24
C SER A 702 14.46 7.02 35.30
N ILE A 703 14.32 7.93 34.33
CA ILE A 703 15.42 8.38 33.48
C ILE A 703 15.60 9.87 33.74
N SER A 704 16.83 10.24 34.11
CA SER A 704 17.29 11.60 34.37
C SER A 704 18.20 12.04 33.24
N ILE A 705 17.86 13.12 32.54
CA ILE A 705 18.70 13.69 31.48
C ILE A 705 19.20 15.07 31.95
N PRO A 706 20.52 15.24 32.21
CA PRO A 706 21.07 16.52 32.61
C PRO A 706 21.14 17.49 31.40
N ILE A 707 20.58 18.69 31.53
CA ILE A 707 20.48 19.69 30.44
C ILE A 707 21.83 20.31 30.05
N ASN A 708 22.88 20.11 30.85
CA ASN A 708 24.22 20.67 30.60
C ASN A 708 24.90 20.18 29.30
N SER A 709 24.31 19.20 28.60
CA SER A 709 24.72 18.72 27.28
C SER A 709 24.05 19.44 26.09
N ILE A 710 23.11 20.36 26.35
CA ILE A 710 22.32 21.05 25.32
C ILE A 710 22.81 22.52 25.21
N PRO A 711 23.38 22.96 24.06
CA PRO A 711 23.72 24.36 23.86
C PRO A 711 22.45 25.22 23.91
N LYS A 712 22.49 26.38 24.59
CA LYS A 712 21.37 27.32 24.67
C LYS A 712 21.03 27.86 23.28
N VAL A 713 19.98 27.34 22.65
CA VAL A 713 19.39 27.82 21.39
C VAL A 713 17.86 27.89 21.56
N ASP A 714 17.19 28.58 20.63
CA ASP A 714 15.73 28.80 20.53
C ASP A 714 14.85 27.66 21.09
N ARG A 715 13.74 28.04 21.73
CA ARG A 715 12.80 27.16 22.44
C ARG A 715 12.27 26.03 21.54
N LYS A 716 12.13 26.29 20.23
CA LYS A 716 11.73 25.28 19.24
C LYS A 716 12.82 24.22 19.03
N ASP A 717 14.07 24.63 18.87
CA ASP A 717 15.23 23.75 18.67
C ASP A 717 15.49 22.87 19.92
N THR A 718 15.12 23.37 21.10
CA THR A 718 15.20 22.61 22.37
C THR A 718 14.11 21.53 22.46
N ILE A 719 12.89 21.81 22.00
CA ILE A 719 11.78 20.84 21.98
C ILE A 719 12.08 19.70 20.99
N ASP A 720 12.50 20.04 19.77
CA ASP A 720 12.82 19.06 18.72
C ASP A 720 13.99 18.14 19.14
N ARG A 721 14.98 18.69 19.86
CA ARG A 721 16.09 17.89 20.43
C ARG A 721 15.66 17.02 21.60
N LEU A 722 14.72 17.47 22.43
CA LEU A 722 14.21 16.67 23.54
C LEU A 722 13.37 15.49 23.04
N GLU A 723 12.57 15.67 22.00
CA GLU A 723 11.89 14.55 21.32
C GLU A 723 12.91 13.55 20.75
N CYS A 724 13.96 14.04 20.10
CA CYS A 724 15.04 13.18 19.58
C CYS A 724 15.75 12.39 20.69
N MET A 725 16.11 13.04 21.80
CA MET A 725 16.77 12.39 22.94
C MET A 725 15.88 11.39 23.68
N VAL A 726 14.57 11.67 23.79
CA VAL A 726 13.60 10.73 24.37
C VAL A 726 13.45 9.50 23.47
N ASN A 727 13.39 9.69 22.15
CA ASN A 727 13.34 8.59 21.19
C ASN A 727 14.63 7.75 21.20
N GLU A 728 15.81 8.38 21.26
CA GLU A 728 17.10 7.68 21.41
C GLU A 728 17.22 6.92 22.75
N ALA A 729 16.77 7.52 23.86
CA ALA A 729 16.81 6.86 25.17
C ALA A 729 15.85 5.67 25.27
N LEU A 730 14.71 5.73 24.58
CA LEU A 730 13.76 4.63 24.44
C LEU A 730 14.31 3.52 23.52
N GLY A 731 15.10 3.87 22.49
CA GLY A 731 15.80 2.91 21.62
C GLY A 731 17.04 2.25 22.27
N ALA A 732 17.83 3.00 23.04
CA ALA A 732 19.11 2.55 23.58
C ALA A 732 19.00 1.52 24.72
N LYS A 733 17.86 1.44 25.43
CA LYS A 733 17.68 0.46 26.51
C LYS A 733 17.34 -0.97 26.06
N GLY A 734 17.21 -1.20 24.75
CA GLY A 734 17.30 -2.52 24.14
C GLY A 734 18.72 -3.00 23.86
N ALA A 735 19.76 -2.21 24.21
CA ALA A 735 21.15 -2.47 23.91
C ALA A 735 21.99 -2.50 25.21
N ASN A 736 21.97 -3.63 25.91
CA ASN A 736 23.00 -3.95 26.90
C ASN A 736 23.46 -5.40 26.73
N ALA A 737 24.06 -5.66 25.58
CA ALA A 737 24.98 -6.78 25.36
C ALA A 737 25.89 -6.48 24.16
N LEU A 738 26.72 -5.42 24.24
CA LEU A 738 28.03 -5.30 23.59
C LEU A 738 28.60 -3.88 23.83
N ARG A 739 29.58 -3.75 24.73
CA ARG A 739 30.66 -2.74 24.67
C ARG A 739 31.64 -2.95 25.82
N ARG A 740 32.67 -3.76 25.55
CA ARG A 740 34.03 -3.50 26.03
C ARG A 740 34.91 -3.46 24.79
N GLU A 741 35.85 -2.52 24.79
CA GLU A 741 36.80 -2.19 23.70
C GLU A 741 36.09 -1.45 22.56
N LEU A 742 36.25 -0.14 22.36
CA LEU A 742 37.50 0.59 22.13
C LEU A 742 37.32 2.07 22.52
N CYS A 743 38.11 2.56 23.48
CA CYS A 743 38.44 3.98 23.65
C CYS A 743 39.95 4.06 23.93
N PRO A 744 40.72 4.94 23.28
CA PRO A 744 41.96 5.45 23.85
C PRO A 744 41.71 6.78 24.59
N PRO A 745 42.46 7.09 25.66
CA PRO A 745 42.15 8.19 26.57
C PRO A 745 42.84 9.51 26.19
N ASN A 746 42.13 10.61 26.50
CA ASN A 746 42.58 11.92 26.97
C ASN A 746 43.94 12.49 26.51
N THR A 747 43.92 13.72 25.97
CA THR A 747 44.69 14.84 26.54
C THR A 747 44.06 16.19 26.19
N HIS A 748 43.99 17.05 27.21
CA HIS A 748 43.61 18.47 27.24
C HIS A 748 44.66 19.41 26.58
N ASN A 749 44.28 20.71 26.49
CA ASN A 749 45.04 21.94 26.21
C ASN A 749 45.02 22.37 24.71
N ASP A 750 44.83 23.62 24.28
CA ASP A 750 44.74 24.93 24.93
C ASP A 750 44.35 26.01 23.85
N TRP A 751 43.56 27.03 24.22
CA TRP A 751 43.55 28.45 23.74
C TRP A 751 42.84 28.90 22.41
N TRP A 752 42.15 30.04 22.54
CA TRP A 752 41.52 30.97 21.56
C TRP A 752 42.58 31.98 20.97
N PRO A 753 42.30 33.00 20.10
CA PRO A 753 41.13 33.39 19.26
C PRO A 753 41.43 34.08 17.86
N PHE A 754 40.37 34.54 17.17
CA PHE A 754 40.24 35.61 16.11
C PHE A 754 40.57 35.37 14.60
N TYR A 755 39.50 35.50 13.76
CA TYR A 755 39.28 36.09 12.39
C TYR A 755 40.43 36.37 11.38
N PRO A 756 40.17 36.62 10.05
CA PRO A 756 38.95 36.49 9.22
C PRO A 756 39.16 35.75 7.87
N LYS A 757 38.04 35.59 7.12
CA LYS A 757 37.96 35.16 5.69
C LYS A 757 38.95 35.89 4.77
N PRO A 758 39.26 35.27 3.61
CA PRO A 758 38.67 35.81 2.37
C PRO A 758 38.15 34.72 1.40
N LYS A 759 36.99 34.99 0.79
CA LYS A 759 36.66 34.58 -0.59
C LYS A 759 37.25 35.64 -1.54
N PRO A 760 37.26 35.47 -2.88
CA PRO A 760 37.27 34.25 -3.71
C PRO A 760 38.31 34.35 -4.86
N SER A 761 38.57 33.24 -5.57
CA SER A 761 38.93 33.32 -7.00
C SER A 761 38.51 32.06 -7.75
N TRP A 762 38.06 32.30 -8.98
CA TRP A 762 37.46 31.39 -9.94
C TRP A 762 38.39 30.26 -10.40
N GLY A 763 37.76 29.16 -10.81
CA GLY A 763 38.29 28.04 -11.57
C GLY A 763 37.13 27.15 -11.98
#